data_AF-A0A7D7Y8D9-F1
#
_entry.id   AF-A0A7D7Y8D9-F1
#
_cell.length_a   1.000
_cell.length_b   1.000
_cell.length_c   1.000
_cell.angle_alpha   90.00
_cell.angle_beta   90.00
_cell.angle_gamma   90.00
#
_symmetry.space_group_name_H-M   'P 1'
#
loop_
_entity.id
_entity.type
_entity.pdbx_description
1 polymer ?
#
loop_
_entity_poly.entity_id
_entity_poly.type
_entity_poly.pdbx_seq_one_letter_code
_entity_poly.pdbx_strand_id
1 'polypeptide(L)'
;MKRKNILKFVSLLGIGSFVMLAAASCSQATNATQNPRSATPNDGNTNPSSGQGMVDAAARELSVAKASLTTLVDSESKTTELYTDYAKIQKTLKEAFATARAVLGKSDSTTQSLNDAKSTLDSAISDAEKQKTDFDEKNGDLVKAYTSLKDALAKETTLLESVEGPNYEAIKNNLVTLYAQARPIVETTLIPITGESPKVDDVTKVSMTLANAVMRNNAWKLNADNLVSSFVKRTLAKKDLTAGANQTNTMPQPGNYSFVAYSVNIGTDDAKTGSSNSNNNTTPNWNFAQRVVWTAPDSGATVTPISNTEENSKPLTDVSWIYSLTGAEAKYKLTIPYFGVSKNAYLYFPYKLVNMNDQVALQYKLNEEDAKVVEFGMMNSEPSGASGPSAGRGDSETGIVKPSGSEETGADQTMASTPIRNATPTVDDIKIYKIELKDLKFGLNTVEFSVPMNGEDNMMKVAPMIGNMYITSSNAKANEDKIYADLFGNSYNQENSSTAVTVDLLKGYSLAASYNTYIRQFTNLKTENPVYLVGLIGDGVPRFTEINKTDPTKLANNTTTPNTNGERRTFTIYVNAPQAGEYSISGSYISSSSEMRSIKFSAGDMTTTTNNSVTVSFKQAKENFTSLETFNTADEATMTTTSGDMKKTLNLKEGLNKVVITKGSVDGTPFIGNLTFTLMNSASNSNSQGVGADKEN
;
A
#
# COMPACT_ATOMS: atom_id res chain seq x y z
N MET A 1 -18.85 -27.56 -28.14
CA MET A 1 -19.53 -26.76 -27.10
C MET A 1 -19.70 -25.33 -27.60
N LYS A 2 -20.94 -24.84 -27.66
CA LYS A 2 -21.33 -23.57 -28.30
C LYS A 2 -20.85 -22.38 -27.46
N ARG A 3 -20.06 -21.48 -28.06
CA ARG A 3 -19.61 -20.21 -27.46
C ARG A 3 -20.78 -19.21 -27.49
N LYS A 4 -21.23 -18.74 -26.31
CA LYS A 4 -22.15 -17.61 -26.18
C LYS A 4 -21.33 -16.32 -26.06
N ASN A 5 -21.31 -15.53 -27.12
CA ASN A 5 -20.82 -14.15 -27.09
C ASN A 5 -21.90 -13.29 -26.42
N ILE A 6 -21.61 -12.75 -25.23
CA ILE A 6 -22.40 -11.70 -24.59
C ILE A 6 -22.02 -10.38 -25.24
N LEU A 7 -22.92 -9.85 -26.07
CA LEU A 7 -22.83 -8.52 -26.66
C LEU A 7 -23.28 -7.51 -25.59
N LYS A 8 -22.36 -6.70 -25.08
CA LYS A 8 -22.66 -5.60 -24.17
C LYS A 8 -23.17 -4.41 -24.99
N PHE A 9 -24.43 -4.03 -24.82
CA PHE A 9 -24.95 -2.75 -25.31
C PHE A 9 -24.30 -1.62 -24.50
N VAL A 10 -23.35 -0.92 -25.11
CA VAL A 10 -22.90 0.39 -24.66
C VAL A 10 -23.87 1.39 -25.28
N SER A 11 -24.78 1.96 -24.49
CA SER A 11 -25.63 3.06 -24.95
C SER A 11 -24.78 4.32 -25.07
N LEU A 12 -24.27 4.56 -26.28
CA LEU A 12 -23.68 5.83 -26.67
C LEU A 12 -24.84 6.78 -27.04
N LEU A 13 -25.51 7.35 -26.04
CA LEU A 13 -26.45 8.46 -26.24
C LEU A 13 -25.68 9.76 -25.99
N GLY A 14 -24.91 10.15 -27.00
CA GLY A 14 -24.20 11.42 -27.06
C GLY A 14 -24.30 11.99 -28.46
N ILE A 15 -24.90 13.18 -28.55
CA ILE A 15 -24.95 14.08 -29.71
C ILE A 15 -25.91 13.62 -30.82
N GLY A 16 -27.21 13.74 -30.55
CA GLY A 16 -28.23 13.86 -31.60
C GLY A 16 -28.61 15.33 -31.77
N SER A 17 -27.89 16.08 -32.61
CA SER A 17 -28.43 17.29 -33.20
C SER A 17 -29.62 16.89 -34.05
N PHE A 18 -30.83 17.06 -33.53
CA PHE A 18 -32.04 16.99 -34.36
C PHE A 18 -32.17 18.32 -35.09
N VAL A 19 -31.64 18.36 -36.31
CA VAL A 19 -32.12 19.31 -37.31
C VAL A 19 -33.58 18.95 -37.56
N MET A 20 -34.52 19.73 -36.99
CA MET A 20 -35.87 19.78 -37.53
C MET A 20 -35.74 20.32 -38.95
N LEU A 21 -36.05 19.46 -39.93
CA LEU A 21 -36.19 19.85 -41.32
C LEU A 21 -37.43 20.76 -41.40
N ALA A 22 -37.23 22.06 -41.27
CA ALA A 22 -38.24 23.06 -41.61
C ALA A 22 -38.52 22.90 -43.11
N ALA A 23 -39.72 22.43 -43.46
CA ALA A 23 -40.23 22.54 -44.81
C ALA A 23 -40.38 24.03 -45.13
N ALA A 24 -39.39 24.59 -45.82
CA ALA A 24 -39.48 25.90 -46.43
C ALA A 24 -40.54 25.86 -47.53
N SER A 25 -41.76 26.32 -47.23
CA SER A 25 -42.68 26.80 -48.27
C SER A 25 -42.53 28.33 -48.36
N CYS A 26 -41.86 28.77 -49.42
CA CYS A 26 -41.67 30.16 -49.77
C CYS A 26 -42.99 30.94 -49.82
N SER A 27 -43.10 31.99 -49.01
CA SER A 27 -43.98 33.13 -49.27
C SER A 27 -43.10 34.31 -49.73
N GLN A 28 -42.97 34.48 -51.05
CA GLN A 28 -42.45 35.72 -51.63
C GLN A 28 -43.56 36.77 -51.60
N ALA A 29 -43.27 37.89 -50.94
CA ALA A 29 -44.03 39.12 -51.04
C ALA A 29 -43.73 39.79 -52.40
N THR A 30 -44.76 40.07 -53.19
CA THR A 30 -44.67 40.94 -54.36
C THR A 30 -45.36 42.26 -54.05
N ASN A 31 -44.59 43.35 -54.07
CA ASN A 31 -45.12 44.71 -54.17
C ASN A 31 -45.22 45.10 -55.66
N ALA A 32 -46.30 45.79 -55.99
CA ALA A 32 -46.64 46.27 -57.32
C ALA A 32 -45.62 47.26 -57.90
N THR A 33 -45.39 47.22 -59.22
CA THR A 33 -45.93 48.19 -60.21
C THR A 33 -45.14 48.06 -61.53
N GLN A 34 -45.81 47.64 -62.61
CA GLN A 34 -45.89 48.32 -63.92
C GLN A 34 -46.48 47.36 -64.98
N ASN A 35 -47.62 47.76 -65.56
CA ASN A 35 -48.20 47.28 -66.82
C ASN A 35 -47.87 48.38 -67.88
N PRO A 36 -47.72 48.11 -69.19
CA PRO A 36 -48.86 47.70 -70.04
C PRO A 36 -48.52 46.76 -71.23
N ARG A 37 -49.48 45.95 -71.68
CA ARG A 37 -50.24 46.19 -72.95
C ARG A 37 -50.86 44.91 -73.56
N SER A 38 -52.13 45.10 -73.92
CA SER A 38 -53.14 44.30 -74.63
C SER A 38 -52.73 43.27 -75.69
N ALA A 39 -53.49 42.17 -75.76
CA ALA A 39 -54.53 41.95 -76.79
C ALA A 39 -55.48 40.77 -76.44
N THR A 40 -56.78 41.05 -76.53
CA THR A 40 -58.00 40.20 -76.48
C THR A 40 -58.18 39.33 -77.77
N PRO A 41 -59.26 38.52 -78.01
CA PRO A 41 -60.55 38.35 -77.28
C PRO A 41 -61.17 36.91 -77.18
N ASN A 42 -62.25 36.85 -76.39
CA ASN A 42 -63.45 35.96 -76.48
C ASN A 42 -63.33 34.48 -76.08
N ASP A 43 -64.32 33.82 -75.45
CA ASP A 43 -65.73 34.12 -75.21
C ASP A 43 -66.26 33.24 -74.05
N GLY A 44 -67.42 33.57 -73.47
CA GLY A 44 -68.29 32.52 -72.92
C GLY A 44 -68.51 32.46 -71.40
N ASN A 45 -69.17 33.49 -70.87
CA ASN A 45 -70.21 33.44 -69.82
C ASN A 45 -70.69 32.05 -69.33
N THR A 46 -70.62 31.78 -68.02
CA THR A 46 -71.79 31.59 -67.12
C THR A 46 -71.36 31.32 -65.67
N ASN A 47 -71.77 32.22 -64.78
CA ASN A 47 -71.97 31.97 -63.35
C ASN A 47 -73.42 31.45 -63.14
N PRO A 48 -73.93 31.19 -61.92
CA PRO A 48 -73.45 30.39 -60.76
C PRO A 48 -74.40 29.20 -60.50
N SER A 49 -73.94 28.09 -59.90
CA SER A 49 -74.85 27.25 -59.10
C SER A 49 -74.12 26.37 -58.08
N SER A 50 -74.67 26.45 -56.87
CA SER A 50 -74.53 25.57 -55.70
C SER A 50 -73.28 25.75 -54.83
N GLY A 51 -73.53 26.26 -53.62
CA GLY A 51 -72.57 26.34 -52.52
C GLY A 51 -72.09 25.00 -51.97
N GLN A 52 -72.11 23.91 -52.74
CA GLN A 52 -71.55 22.61 -52.35
C GLN A 52 -70.01 22.61 -52.38
N GLY A 53 -69.38 23.25 -53.38
CA GLY A 53 -67.91 23.32 -53.47
C GLY A 53 -67.25 24.14 -52.34
N MET A 54 -67.95 25.13 -51.77
CA MET A 54 -67.49 25.87 -50.58
C MET A 54 -67.63 25.06 -49.29
N VAL A 55 -68.68 24.24 -49.17
CA VAL A 55 -68.90 23.36 -48.00
C VAL A 55 -67.85 22.25 -47.99
N ASP A 56 -67.51 21.68 -49.14
CA ASP A 56 -66.46 20.66 -49.28
C ASP A 56 -65.06 21.23 -48.96
N ALA A 57 -64.78 22.47 -49.36
CA ALA A 57 -63.53 23.16 -49.04
C ALA A 57 -63.38 23.43 -47.53
N ALA A 58 -64.41 23.97 -46.88
CA ALA A 58 -64.41 24.26 -45.45
C ALA A 58 -64.33 22.98 -44.60
N ALA A 59 -65.02 21.91 -44.99
CA ALA A 59 -64.94 20.62 -44.32
C ALA A 59 -63.54 19.99 -44.45
N ARG A 60 -62.89 20.14 -45.62
CA ARG A 60 -61.52 19.69 -45.83
C ARG A 60 -60.53 20.48 -44.99
N GLU A 61 -60.67 21.81 -44.91
CA GLU A 61 -59.83 22.66 -44.06
C GLU A 61 -59.97 22.33 -42.57
N LEU A 62 -61.20 22.10 -42.09
CA LEU A 62 -61.45 21.66 -40.73
C LEU A 62 -60.78 20.32 -40.43
N SER A 63 -60.89 19.36 -41.35
CA SER A 63 -60.25 18.04 -41.23
C SER A 63 -58.71 18.16 -41.19
N VAL A 64 -58.12 19.02 -42.02
CA VAL A 64 -56.67 19.26 -42.04
C VAL A 64 -56.20 19.93 -40.76
N ALA A 65 -56.92 20.94 -40.27
CA ALA A 65 -56.62 21.60 -38.99
C ALA A 65 -56.68 20.61 -37.82
N LYS A 66 -57.70 19.74 -37.81
CA LYS A 66 -57.86 18.69 -36.79
C LYS A 66 -56.72 17.67 -36.84
N ALA A 67 -56.35 17.18 -38.03
CA ALA A 67 -55.25 16.23 -38.19
C ALA A 67 -53.89 16.84 -37.78
N SER A 68 -53.66 18.11 -38.11
CA SER A 68 -52.43 18.84 -37.76
C SER A 68 -52.30 19.02 -36.25
N LEU A 69 -53.37 19.45 -35.57
CA LEU A 69 -53.38 19.57 -34.11
C LEU A 69 -53.26 18.21 -33.42
N THR A 70 -53.91 17.18 -33.95
CA THR A 70 -53.79 15.79 -33.44
C THR A 70 -52.33 15.33 -33.48
N THR A 71 -51.67 15.47 -34.63
CA THR A 71 -50.25 15.10 -34.80
C THR A 71 -49.35 15.79 -33.77
N LEU A 72 -49.61 17.09 -33.51
CA LEU A 72 -48.83 17.85 -32.55
C LEU A 72 -49.10 17.37 -31.11
N VAL A 73 -50.36 17.19 -30.72
CA VAL A 73 -50.75 16.68 -29.40
C VAL A 73 -50.20 15.26 -29.14
N ASP A 74 -50.18 14.39 -30.15
CA ASP A 74 -49.64 13.03 -30.05
C ASP A 74 -48.12 13.01 -29.81
N SER A 75 -47.42 14.12 -30.05
CA SER A 75 -45.98 14.26 -29.74
C SER A 75 -45.68 14.50 -28.26
N GLU A 76 -46.69 14.76 -27.41
CA GLU A 76 -46.54 15.20 -26.02
C GLU A 76 -45.49 14.40 -25.23
N SER A 77 -45.54 13.07 -25.29
CA SER A 77 -44.62 12.22 -24.51
C SER A 77 -43.17 12.48 -24.87
N LYS A 78 -42.85 12.49 -26.17
CA LYS A 78 -41.47 12.67 -26.64
C LYS A 78 -40.98 14.09 -26.38
N THR A 79 -41.85 15.09 -26.55
CA THR A 79 -41.48 16.50 -26.37
C THR A 79 -41.30 16.85 -24.90
N THR A 80 -42.18 16.38 -24.01
CA THR A 80 -42.10 16.69 -22.57
C THR A 80 -40.99 15.92 -21.85
N GLU A 81 -40.57 14.75 -22.35
CA GLU A 81 -39.48 13.95 -21.79
C GLU A 81 -38.12 14.68 -21.84
N LEU A 82 -37.92 15.56 -22.82
CA LEU A 82 -36.70 16.38 -22.98
C LEU A 82 -36.48 17.38 -21.82
N TYR A 83 -37.53 17.66 -21.04
CA TYR A 83 -37.52 18.66 -19.96
C TYR A 83 -37.69 18.04 -18.57
N THR A 84 -37.43 16.73 -18.43
CA THR A 84 -37.50 16.02 -17.13
C THR A 84 -36.62 16.67 -16.06
N ASP A 85 -35.46 17.21 -16.44
CA ASP A 85 -34.55 17.93 -15.54
C ASP A 85 -34.89 19.44 -15.42
N TYR A 86 -35.97 19.92 -16.02
CA TYR A 86 -36.39 21.32 -16.04
C TYR A 86 -37.87 21.42 -15.69
N ALA A 87 -38.22 21.01 -14.47
CA ALA A 87 -39.60 20.74 -14.06
C ALA A 87 -40.58 21.89 -14.33
N LYS A 88 -40.16 23.16 -14.18
CA LYS A 88 -41.00 24.32 -14.51
C LYS A 88 -41.32 24.40 -16.01
N ILE A 89 -40.31 24.21 -16.87
CA ILE A 89 -40.50 24.19 -18.33
C ILE A 89 -41.45 23.04 -18.70
N GLN A 90 -41.19 21.84 -18.14
CA GLN A 90 -42.03 20.67 -18.40
C GLN A 90 -43.49 20.89 -17.98
N LYS A 91 -43.73 21.52 -16.82
CA LYS A 91 -45.08 21.82 -16.33
C LYS A 91 -45.82 22.76 -17.28
N THR A 92 -45.22 23.89 -17.64
CA THR A 92 -45.82 24.85 -18.58
C THR A 92 -46.15 24.19 -19.92
N LEU A 93 -45.25 23.35 -20.42
CA LEU A 93 -45.45 22.63 -21.67
C LEU A 93 -46.61 21.62 -21.58
N LYS A 94 -46.70 20.85 -20.48
CA LYS A 94 -47.85 19.94 -20.23
C LYS A 94 -49.18 20.69 -20.15
N GLU A 95 -49.22 21.88 -19.55
CA GLU A 95 -50.42 22.73 -19.50
C GLU A 95 -50.84 23.22 -20.89
N ALA A 96 -49.88 23.54 -21.76
CA ALA A 96 -50.15 23.89 -23.16
C ALA A 96 -50.71 22.70 -23.96
N PHE A 97 -50.14 21.50 -23.80
CA PHE A 97 -50.66 20.27 -24.39
C PHE A 97 -52.09 19.96 -23.91
N ALA A 98 -52.36 20.11 -22.62
CA ALA A 98 -53.70 19.92 -22.07
C ALA A 98 -54.72 20.90 -22.66
N THR A 99 -54.32 22.17 -22.84
CA THR A 99 -55.16 23.20 -23.46
C THR A 99 -55.48 22.87 -24.93
N ALA A 100 -54.46 22.48 -25.71
CA ALA A 100 -54.64 22.05 -27.09
C ALA A 100 -55.55 20.81 -27.22
N ARG A 101 -55.37 19.82 -26.33
CA ARG A 101 -56.23 18.63 -26.27
C ARG A 101 -57.68 18.98 -25.95
N ALA A 102 -57.92 19.94 -25.05
CA ALA A 102 -59.26 20.40 -24.72
C ALA A 102 -59.96 21.04 -25.93
N VAL A 103 -59.25 21.81 -26.76
CA VAL A 103 -59.81 22.36 -28.02
C VAL A 103 -60.05 21.24 -29.04
N LEU A 104 -59.13 20.27 -29.17
CA LEU A 104 -59.29 19.16 -30.10
C LEU A 104 -60.51 18.27 -29.78
N GLY A 105 -60.84 18.11 -28.49
CA GLY A 105 -61.95 17.28 -28.01
C GLY A 105 -63.33 17.92 -28.09
N LYS A 106 -63.44 19.23 -28.37
CA LYS A 106 -64.74 19.93 -28.51
C LYS A 106 -65.40 19.57 -29.84
N SER A 107 -66.69 19.21 -29.79
CA SER A 107 -67.48 18.85 -30.96
C SER A 107 -67.80 20.04 -31.87
N ASP A 108 -67.76 21.27 -31.32
CA ASP A 108 -68.07 22.54 -31.98
C ASP A 108 -66.81 23.36 -32.34
N SER A 109 -65.62 22.77 -32.25
CA SER A 109 -64.38 23.43 -32.65
C SER A 109 -64.40 23.85 -34.12
N THR A 110 -64.10 25.13 -34.37
CA THR A 110 -63.98 25.71 -35.71
C THR A 110 -62.55 25.58 -36.24
N THR A 111 -62.37 25.67 -37.56
CA THR A 111 -61.04 25.70 -38.20
C THR A 111 -60.14 26.76 -37.57
N GLN A 112 -60.68 27.95 -37.27
CA GLN A 112 -59.95 29.02 -36.60
C GLN A 112 -59.49 28.59 -35.20
N SER A 113 -60.38 28.05 -34.37
CA SER A 113 -60.02 27.62 -33.00
C SER A 113 -58.98 26.49 -32.98
N LEU A 114 -59.00 25.58 -33.95
CA LEU A 114 -58.01 24.51 -34.09
C LEU A 114 -56.64 25.06 -34.52
N ASN A 115 -56.63 25.99 -35.48
CA ASN A 115 -55.40 26.65 -35.93
C ASN A 115 -54.78 27.53 -34.83
N ASP A 116 -55.61 28.27 -34.07
CA ASP A 116 -55.17 29.07 -32.93
C ASP A 116 -54.57 28.20 -31.83
N ALA A 117 -55.21 27.07 -31.51
CA ALA A 117 -54.69 26.09 -30.55
C ALA A 117 -53.37 25.47 -31.02
N LYS A 118 -53.25 25.15 -32.32
CA LYS A 118 -52.00 24.64 -32.91
C LYS A 118 -50.89 25.68 -32.80
N SER A 119 -51.14 26.92 -33.22
CA SER A 119 -50.16 28.00 -33.17
C SER A 119 -49.71 28.30 -31.73
N THR A 120 -50.64 28.26 -30.78
CA THR A 120 -50.34 28.41 -29.34
C THR A 120 -49.43 27.28 -28.84
N LEU A 121 -49.73 26.03 -29.20
CA LEU A 121 -48.91 24.87 -28.81
C LEU A 121 -47.52 24.89 -29.47
N ASP A 122 -47.42 25.22 -30.76
CA ASP A 122 -46.14 25.39 -31.47
C ASP A 122 -45.26 26.46 -30.77
N SER A 123 -45.90 27.56 -30.34
CA SER A 123 -45.21 28.66 -29.65
C SER A 123 -44.71 28.20 -28.28
N ALA A 124 -45.54 27.46 -27.52
CA ALA A 124 -45.15 26.90 -26.22
C ALA A 124 -43.99 25.89 -26.34
N ILE A 125 -43.95 25.08 -27.40
CA ILE A 125 -42.82 24.17 -27.69
C ILE A 125 -41.55 24.97 -27.98
N SER A 126 -41.63 25.98 -28.85
CA SER A 126 -40.50 26.84 -29.21
C SER A 126 -39.97 27.61 -27.99
N ASP A 127 -40.86 28.11 -27.14
CA ASP A 127 -40.51 28.80 -25.90
C ASP A 127 -39.82 27.86 -24.91
N ALA A 128 -40.23 26.59 -24.82
CA ALA A 128 -39.59 25.60 -23.96
C ALA A 128 -38.16 25.29 -24.43
N GLU A 129 -37.95 25.09 -25.74
CA GLU A 129 -36.62 24.91 -26.35
C GLU A 129 -35.71 26.11 -26.08
N LYS A 130 -36.23 27.33 -26.27
CA LYS A 130 -35.49 28.56 -26.02
C LYS A 130 -35.11 28.69 -24.54
N GLN A 131 -36.06 28.51 -23.62
CA GLN A 131 -35.81 28.60 -22.18
C GLN A 131 -34.73 27.62 -21.71
N LYS A 132 -34.76 26.38 -22.22
CA LYS A 132 -33.72 25.38 -21.92
C LYS A 132 -32.36 25.83 -22.45
N THR A 133 -32.29 26.27 -23.70
CA THR A 133 -31.03 26.70 -24.35
C THR A 133 -30.43 27.89 -23.61
N ASP A 134 -31.23 28.92 -23.35
CA ASP A 134 -30.80 30.11 -22.60
C ASP A 134 -30.29 29.75 -21.19
N PHE A 135 -30.96 28.80 -20.52
CA PHE A 135 -30.53 28.35 -19.19
C PHE A 135 -29.20 27.60 -19.26
N ASP A 136 -29.06 26.67 -20.20
CA ASP A 136 -27.86 25.82 -20.33
C ASP A 136 -26.63 26.65 -20.69
N GLU A 137 -26.77 27.62 -21.62
CA GLU A 137 -25.69 28.53 -21.99
C GLU A 137 -25.24 29.40 -20.79
N LYS A 138 -26.19 29.85 -19.97
CA LYS A 138 -25.89 30.68 -18.80
C LYS A 138 -25.33 29.87 -17.62
N ASN A 139 -25.64 28.57 -17.53
CA ASN A 139 -25.33 27.73 -16.38
C ASN A 139 -24.53 26.46 -16.74
N GLY A 140 -23.65 26.53 -17.74
CA GLY A 140 -22.95 25.37 -18.28
C GLY A 140 -22.24 24.49 -17.23
N ASP A 141 -21.59 25.10 -16.24
CA ASP A 141 -20.92 24.36 -15.16
C ASP A 141 -21.90 23.59 -14.26
N LEU A 142 -23.05 24.19 -13.95
CA LEU A 142 -24.11 23.53 -13.19
C LEU A 142 -24.67 22.34 -13.98
N VAL A 143 -24.97 22.52 -15.27
CA VAL A 143 -25.49 21.45 -16.14
C VAL A 143 -24.51 20.30 -16.22
N LYS A 144 -23.20 20.59 -16.37
CA LYS A 144 -22.14 19.58 -16.40
C LYS A 144 -22.02 18.83 -15.08
N ALA A 145 -22.03 19.53 -13.94
CA ALA A 145 -21.95 18.93 -12.62
C ALA A 145 -23.19 18.05 -12.31
N TYR A 146 -24.37 18.52 -12.69
CA TYR A 146 -25.65 17.83 -12.53
C TYR A 146 -25.72 16.55 -13.39
N THR A 147 -25.28 16.63 -14.65
CA THR A 147 -25.18 15.45 -15.53
C THR A 147 -24.23 14.40 -14.95
N SER A 148 -23.05 14.83 -14.48
CA SER A 148 -22.08 13.93 -13.84
C SER A 148 -22.66 13.29 -12.56
N LEU A 149 -23.48 14.02 -11.81
CA LEU A 149 -24.16 13.51 -10.61
C LEU A 149 -25.18 12.42 -10.97
N LYS A 150 -25.99 12.63 -12.01
CA LYS A 150 -26.94 11.64 -12.54
C LYS A 150 -26.23 10.36 -13.00
N ASP A 151 -25.12 10.49 -13.73
CA ASP A 151 -24.32 9.34 -14.16
C ASP A 151 -23.75 8.53 -12.99
N ALA A 152 -23.39 9.21 -11.89
CA ALA A 152 -22.91 8.54 -10.68
C ALA A 152 -24.05 7.87 -9.89
N LEU A 153 -25.23 8.50 -9.82
CA LEU A 153 -26.44 7.95 -9.22
C LEU A 153 -26.93 6.69 -9.93
N ALA A 154 -26.85 6.64 -11.27
CA ALA A 154 -27.23 5.47 -12.06
C ALA A 154 -26.46 4.18 -11.69
N LYS A 155 -25.33 4.30 -10.98
CA LYS A 155 -24.49 3.17 -10.55
C LYS A 155 -24.85 2.62 -9.17
N GLU A 156 -25.76 3.26 -8.44
CA GLU A 156 -26.07 2.96 -7.04
C GLU A 156 -26.32 1.48 -6.77
N THR A 157 -27.31 0.88 -7.44
CA THR A 157 -27.68 -0.53 -7.26
C THR A 157 -26.47 -1.44 -7.43
N THR A 158 -25.79 -1.35 -8.58
CA THR A 158 -24.64 -2.21 -8.89
C THR A 158 -23.47 -2.02 -7.93
N LEU A 159 -23.26 -0.79 -7.42
CA LEU A 159 -22.16 -0.52 -6.51
C LEU A 159 -22.46 -1.03 -5.10
N LEU A 160 -23.69 -0.82 -4.61
CA LEU A 160 -24.12 -1.30 -3.29
C LEU A 160 -24.13 -2.83 -3.22
N GLU A 161 -24.60 -3.52 -4.26
CA GLU A 161 -24.51 -4.98 -4.40
C GLU A 161 -23.06 -5.47 -4.32
N SER A 162 -22.11 -4.70 -4.89
CA SER A 162 -20.69 -5.08 -4.90
C SER A 162 -20.01 -5.03 -3.53
N VAL A 163 -20.66 -4.46 -2.50
CA VAL A 163 -20.12 -4.25 -1.14
C VAL A 163 -21.04 -4.82 -0.05
N GLU A 164 -21.84 -5.84 -0.36
CA GLU A 164 -22.71 -6.51 0.62
C GLU A 164 -21.97 -7.42 1.60
N GLY A 165 -20.74 -7.82 1.26
CA GLY A 165 -19.94 -8.70 2.11
C GLY A 165 -19.59 -8.09 3.47
N PRO A 166 -19.40 -8.91 4.52
CA PRO A 166 -19.19 -8.45 5.89
C PRO A 166 -17.95 -7.56 6.04
N ASN A 167 -16.90 -7.76 5.24
CA ASN A 167 -15.68 -6.95 5.27
C ASN A 167 -15.87 -5.51 4.76
N TYR A 168 -17.00 -5.21 4.09
CA TYR A 168 -17.20 -3.95 3.37
C TYR A 168 -18.26 -3.05 3.99
N GLU A 169 -18.74 -3.36 5.20
CA GLU A 169 -19.82 -2.62 5.85
C GLU A 169 -19.53 -1.10 5.98
N ALA A 170 -18.30 -0.73 6.33
CA ALA A 170 -17.89 0.67 6.40
C ALA A 170 -17.96 1.37 5.02
N ILE A 171 -17.59 0.66 3.95
CA ILE A 171 -17.68 1.15 2.57
C ILE A 171 -19.15 1.32 2.16
N LYS A 172 -19.98 0.32 2.45
CA LYS A 172 -21.43 0.35 2.19
C LYS A 172 -22.08 1.54 2.88
N ASN A 173 -21.82 1.75 4.17
CA ASN A 173 -22.39 2.85 4.94
C ASN A 173 -21.97 4.22 4.39
N ASN A 174 -20.70 4.36 3.98
CA ASN A 174 -20.24 5.58 3.32
C ASN A 174 -20.96 5.81 1.98
N LEU A 175 -21.08 4.78 1.13
CA LEU A 175 -21.77 4.89 -0.16
C LEU A 175 -23.26 5.23 0.00
N VAL A 176 -23.97 4.56 0.91
CA VAL A 176 -25.38 4.86 1.22
C VAL A 176 -25.54 6.32 1.64
N THR A 177 -24.64 6.83 2.48
CA THR A 177 -24.64 8.25 2.89
C THR A 177 -24.45 9.18 1.70
N LEU A 178 -23.50 8.89 0.82
CA LEU A 178 -23.23 9.70 -0.38
C LEU A 178 -24.41 9.69 -1.35
N TYR A 179 -25.04 8.54 -1.58
CA TYR A 179 -26.23 8.44 -2.43
C TYR A 179 -27.43 9.18 -1.83
N ALA A 180 -27.63 9.10 -0.51
CA ALA A 180 -28.67 9.86 0.19
C ALA A 180 -28.46 11.37 0.10
N GLN A 181 -27.20 11.85 0.07
CA GLN A 181 -26.88 13.27 -0.16
C GLN A 181 -27.11 13.70 -1.62
N ALA A 182 -26.89 12.78 -2.58
CA ALA A 182 -26.99 13.06 -4.00
C ALA A 182 -28.44 13.11 -4.53
N ARG A 183 -29.33 12.22 -4.05
CA ARG A 183 -30.71 12.10 -4.56
C ARG A 183 -31.53 13.40 -4.50
N PRO A 184 -31.58 14.14 -3.38
CA PRO A 184 -32.40 15.36 -3.29
C PRO A 184 -31.99 16.46 -4.29
N ILE A 185 -30.71 16.51 -4.66
CA ILE A 185 -30.20 17.48 -5.64
C ILE A 185 -30.80 17.21 -7.02
N VAL A 186 -30.84 15.94 -7.44
CA VAL A 186 -31.41 15.56 -8.73
C VAL A 186 -32.93 15.72 -8.71
N GLU A 187 -33.59 15.36 -7.61
CA GLU A 187 -35.05 15.53 -7.43
C GLU A 187 -35.50 17.00 -7.48
N THR A 188 -34.64 17.95 -7.09
CA THR A 188 -34.93 19.38 -7.20
C THR A 188 -35.02 19.85 -8.66
N THR A 189 -34.37 19.15 -9.59
CA THR A 189 -34.21 19.52 -11.01
C THR A 189 -33.41 20.83 -11.21
N LEU A 190 -32.94 21.08 -12.43
CA LEU A 190 -32.18 22.30 -12.77
C LEU A 190 -33.06 23.55 -12.71
N ILE A 191 -34.34 23.44 -13.11
CA ILE A 191 -35.34 24.49 -12.99
C ILE A 191 -36.57 23.95 -12.24
N PRO A 192 -36.61 24.10 -10.90
CA PRO A 192 -37.72 23.59 -10.09
C PRO A 192 -39.03 24.32 -10.38
N ILE A 193 -40.15 23.65 -10.12
CA ILE A 193 -41.50 24.26 -10.22
C ILE A 193 -41.63 25.45 -9.25
N THR A 194 -41.05 25.32 -8.06
CA THR A 194 -41.03 26.31 -6.99
C THR A 194 -39.67 26.34 -6.33
N GLY A 195 -39.20 27.53 -5.92
CA GLY A 195 -37.90 27.69 -5.25
C GLY A 195 -36.78 28.02 -6.22
N GLU A 196 -35.55 27.97 -5.71
CA GLU A 196 -34.33 28.30 -6.45
C GLU A 196 -33.68 27.06 -7.08
N SER A 197 -33.01 27.24 -8.21
CA SER A 197 -32.16 26.21 -8.81
C SER A 197 -31.06 25.73 -7.86
N PRO A 198 -30.61 24.46 -7.97
CA PRO A 198 -29.47 23.97 -7.22
C PRO A 198 -28.22 24.84 -7.44
N LYS A 199 -27.45 25.06 -6.36
CA LYS A 199 -26.22 25.85 -6.43
C LYS A 199 -25.09 25.03 -7.05
N VAL A 200 -24.35 25.63 -7.99
CA VAL A 200 -23.25 24.97 -8.73
C VAL A 200 -22.20 24.36 -7.80
N ASP A 201 -21.81 25.04 -6.72
CA ASP A 201 -20.79 24.55 -5.78
C ASP A 201 -21.26 23.29 -5.03
N ASP A 202 -22.52 23.27 -4.60
CA ASP A 202 -23.11 22.13 -3.88
C ASP A 202 -23.22 20.91 -4.80
N VAL A 203 -23.73 21.10 -6.02
CA VAL A 203 -23.81 20.03 -7.03
C VAL A 203 -22.42 19.52 -7.37
N THR A 204 -21.46 20.41 -7.61
CA THR A 204 -20.08 20.04 -7.96
C THR A 204 -19.42 19.24 -6.84
N LYS A 205 -19.53 19.68 -5.59
CA LYS A 205 -18.95 18.99 -4.43
C LYS A 205 -19.52 17.58 -4.25
N VAL A 206 -20.83 17.42 -4.30
CA VAL A 206 -21.49 16.11 -4.14
C VAL A 206 -21.18 15.20 -5.33
N SER A 207 -21.24 15.74 -6.55
CA SER A 207 -20.92 15.04 -7.80
C SER A 207 -19.49 14.50 -7.79
N MET A 208 -18.50 15.34 -7.47
CA MET A 208 -17.09 14.92 -7.38
C MET A 208 -16.87 13.87 -6.27
N THR A 209 -17.50 14.05 -5.10
CA THR A 209 -17.35 13.12 -3.98
C THR A 209 -17.90 11.75 -4.32
N LEU A 210 -19.10 11.69 -4.89
CA LEU A 210 -19.73 10.43 -5.30
C LEU A 210 -18.97 9.79 -6.47
N ALA A 211 -18.62 10.55 -7.51
CA ALA A 211 -17.85 10.03 -8.63
C ALA A 211 -16.49 9.45 -8.19
N ASN A 212 -15.80 10.11 -7.26
CA ASN A 212 -14.56 9.59 -6.67
C ASN A 212 -14.78 8.29 -5.90
N ALA A 213 -15.87 8.17 -5.14
CA ALA A 213 -16.22 6.95 -4.43
C ALA A 213 -16.49 5.79 -5.40
N VAL A 214 -17.26 6.05 -6.46
CA VAL A 214 -17.51 5.08 -7.55
C VAL A 214 -16.19 4.60 -8.17
N MET A 215 -15.28 5.53 -8.52
CA MET A 215 -14.00 5.18 -9.15
C MET A 215 -13.07 4.38 -8.23
N ARG A 216 -13.05 4.69 -6.92
CA ARG A 216 -12.11 4.09 -5.97
C ARG A 216 -12.63 2.84 -5.27
N ASN A 217 -13.89 2.45 -5.44
CA ASN A 217 -14.53 1.35 -4.73
C ASN A 217 -13.70 0.05 -4.75
N ASN A 218 -13.14 -0.34 -5.91
CA ASN A 218 -12.30 -1.53 -6.00
C ASN A 218 -11.02 -1.44 -5.14
N ALA A 219 -10.40 -0.26 -5.08
CA ALA A 219 -9.23 -0.04 -4.23
C ALA A 219 -9.59 -0.06 -2.73
N TRP A 220 -10.77 0.45 -2.37
CA TRP A 220 -11.28 0.39 -1.00
C TRP A 220 -11.54 -1.05 -0.56
N LYS A 221 -12.16 -1.87 -1.44
CA LYS A 221 -12.37 -3.29 -1.19
C LYS A 221 -11.05 -4.04 -0.98
N LEU A 222 -10.08 -3.85 -1.88
CA LEU A 222 -8.76 -4.48 -1.73
C LEU A 222 -8.07 -4.08 -0.42
N ASN A 223 -8.19 -2.80 -0.01
CA ASN A 223 -7.68 -2.35 1.27
C ASN A 223 -8.38 -3.04 2.45
N ALA A 224 -9.72 -3.10 2.45
CA ALA A 224 -10.50 -3.77 3.48
C ALA A 224 -10.16 -5.27 3.59
N ASP A 225 -10.03 -5.96 2.46
CA ASP A 225 -9.67 -7.38 2.42
C ASP A 225 -8.25 -7.62 2.96
N ASN A 226 -7.29 -6.78 2.57
CA ASN A 226 -5.93 -6.83 3.09
C ASN A 226 -5.90 -6.57 4.59
N LEU A 227 -6.66 -5.60 5.10
CA LEU A 227 -6.72 -5.31 6.54
C LEU A 227 -7.22 -6.51 7.36
N VAL A 228 -8.21 -7.24 6.86
CA VAL A 228 -8.80 -8.39 7.57
C VAL A 228 -7.93 -9.64 7.46
N SER A 229 -7.49 -9.99 6.26
CA SER A 229 -6.84 -11.28 5.96
C SER A 229 -5.31 -11.25 5.96
N SER A 230 -4.71 -10.06 6.04
CA SER A 230 -3.28 -9.83 5.96
C SER A 230 -2.92 -8.47 6.59
N PHE A 231 -2.25 -7.59 5.85
CA PHE A 231 -1.87 -6.25 6.26
C PHE A 231 -1.77 -5.28 5.07
N VAL A 232 -1.69 -3.99 5.38
CA VAL A 232 -1.29 -2.93 4.46
C VAL A 232 0.10 -2.43 4.85
N LYS A 233 1.08 -2.58 3.93
CA LYS A 233 2.46 -2.11 4.13
C LYS A 233 2.61 -0.65 3.75
N ARG A 234 3.35 0.10 4.56
CA ARG A 234 3.76 1.49 4.35
C ARG A 234 5.27 1.56 4.47
N THR A 235 5.92 1.61 3.30
CA THR A 235 7.37 1.80 3.20
C THR A 235 7.74 3.20 3.67
N LEU A 236 8.86 3.34 4.37
CA LEU A 236 9.31 4.65 4.81
C LEU A 236 9.74 5.52 3.63
N ALA A 237 9.49 6.82 3.72
CA ALA A 237 9.92 7.77 2.72
C ALA A 237 10.58 9.00 3.38
N LYS A 238 11.77 9.37 2.90
CA LYS A 238 12.52 10.53 3.44
C LYS A 238 11.69 11.82 3.42
N LYS A 239 10.85 12.02 2.41
CA LYS A 239 9.98 13.22 2.27
C LYS A 239 8.94 13.37 3.39
N ASP A 240 8.64 12.28 4.10
CA ASP A 240 7.64 12.27 5.18
C ASP A 240 8.30 12.53 6.55
N LEU A 241 9.61 12.80 6.58
CA LEU A 241 10.34 13.34 7.73
C LEU A 241 10.35 14.86 7.69
N THR A 242 10.01 15.50 8.81
CA THR A 242 10.28 16.92 9.02
C THR A 242 11.66 17.08 9.65
N ALA A 243 12.50 17.95 9.09
CA ALA A 243 13.70 18.38 9.78
C ALA A 243 13.28 19.20 11.00
N GLY A 244 13.75 18.84 12.20
CA GLY A 244 13.56 19.69 13.37
C GLY A 244 14.30 21.03 13.20
N ALA A 245 13.97 22.03 14.01
CA ALA A 245 14.62 23.35 14.01
C ALA A 245 16.17 23.31 14.05
N ASN A 246 16.76 22.22 14.55
CA ASN A 246 18.20 21.97 14.49
C ASN A 246 18.54 21.00 13.33
N GLN A 247 19.20 21.52 12.29
CA GLN A 247 19.61 20.79 11.07
C GLN A 247 20.71 19.72 11.28
N THR A 248 20.98 19.27 12.51
CA THR A 248 22.20 18.49 12.82
C THR A 248 22.24 17.10 12.17
N ASN A 249 21.08 16.54 11.78
CA ASN A 249 20.95 15.16 11.27
C ASN A 249 20.36 15.04 9.84
N THR A 250 20.60 16.02 8.96
CA THR A 250 20.03 16.07 7.60
C THR A 250 20.95 15.54 6.50
N MET A 251 22.17 15.09 6.85
CA MET A 251 23.14 14.62 5.86
C MET A 251 22.61 13.40 5.10
N PRO A 252 23.01 13.22 3.83
CA PRO A 252 22.74 11.97 3.14
C PRO A 252 23.36 10.79 3.90
N GLN A 253 22.72 9.62 3.81
CA GLN A 253 23.30 8.39 4.34
C GLN A 253 24.71 8.17 3.76
N PRO A 254 25.61 7.49 4.48
CA PRO A 254 26.91 7.13 3.94
C PRO A 254 26.81 6.31 2.66
N GLY A 255 27.40 6.82 1.58
CA GLY A 255 27.31 6.20 0.27
C GLY A 255 28.00 4.83 0.19
N ASN A 256 28.91 4.53 1.12
CA ASN A 256 29.62 3.25 1.20
C ASN A 256 28.87 2.16 1.98
N TYR A 257 27.74 2.50 2.63
CA TYR A 257 26.92 1.53 3.35
C TYR A 257 26.05 0.72 2.38
N SER A 258 26.10 -0.60 2.51
CA SER A 258 25.12 -1.49 1.87
C SER A 258 23.98 -1.84 2.82
N PHE A 259 24.33 -2.17 4.07
CA PHE A 259 23.37 -2.35 5.15
C PHE A 259 23.18 -1.06 5.92
N VAL A 260 21.96 -0.86 6.39
CA VAL A 260 21.52 0.39 7.03
C VAL A 260 21.04 0.17 8.46
N ALA A 261 21.32 -0.99 9.04
CA ALA A 261 21.24 -1.23 10.47
C ALA A 261 22.36 -2.19 10.88
N TYR A 262 23.01 -1.89 12.01
CA TYR A 262 24.20 -2.62 12.45
C TYR A 262 24.00 -3.25 13.82
N SER A 263 24.60 -4.41 14.10
CA SER A 263 24.48 -5.11 15.40
C SER A 263 25.43 -4.58 16.49
N VAL A 264 26.06 -3.43 16.26
CA VAL A 264 27.04 -2.78 17.14
C VAL A 264 26.79 -1.27 17.14
N ASN A 265 27.36 -0.56 18.13
CA ASN A 265 27.26 0.89 18.21
C ASN A 265 27.77 1.57 16.94
N ILE A 266 27.05 2.59 16.48
CA ILE A 266 27.45 3.42 15.35
C ILE A 266 27.93 4.77 15.90
N GLY A 267 29.10 5.24 15.45
CA GLY A 267 29.65 6.55 15.84
C GLY A 267 30.59 6.56 17.06
N THR A 268 30.90 5.40 17.66
CA THR A 268 31.87 5.25 18.76
C THR A 268 33.13 4.50 18.31
N ASP A 269 34.30 4.92 18.79
CA ASP A 269 35.63 4.33 18.52
C ASP A 269 35.81 2.86 18.98
N ASP A 270 34.80 2.24 19.59
CA ASP A 270 34.83 0.84 20.09
C ASP A 270 35.08 -0.24 19.02
N ALA A 271 35.10 0.14 17.73
CA ALA A 271 35.49 -0.75 16.64
C ALA A 271 37.01 -0.80 16.37
N LYS A 272 37.85 -0.02 17.08
CA LYS A 272 39.31 -0.12 16.97
C LYS A 272 39.95 -0.77 18.19
N THR A 273 40.61 -1.89 17.93
CA THR A 273 41.80 -2.34 18.66
C THR A 273 42.70 -1.15 19.02
N GLY A 274 42.76 -0.79 20.30
CA GLY A 274 43.92 -0.14 20.95
C GLY A 274 44.59 1.07 20.28
N SER A 275 43.87 1.91 19.52
CA SER A 275 44.46 3.13 18.94
C SER A 275 43.56 4.34 19.16
N SER A 276 43.76 4.98 20.30
CA SER A 276 43.21 6.28 20.67
C SER A 276 43.77 7.36 19.73
N ASN A 277 42.99 7.75 18.71
CA ASN A 277 43.10 9.07 18.09
C ASN A 277 41.91 9.30 17.15
N SER A 278 40.79 9.76 17.70
CA SER A 278 39.79 10.56 16.99
C SER A 278 38.77 11.14 17.99
N ASN A 279 38.80 12.45 18.18
CA ASN A 279 37.91 13.18 19.09
C ASN A 279 36.46 13.33 18.59
N ASN A 280 35.96 12.41 17.77
CA ASN A 280 34.63 12.47 17.16
C ASN A 280 33.76 11.29 17.57
N ASN A 281 33.31 11.33 18.83
CA ASN A 281 32.14 10.60 19.30
C ASN A 281 30.89 11.26 18.68
N THR A 282 30.57 10.94 17.42
CA THR A 282 29.45 11.62 16.72
C THR A 282 28.35 10.63 16.41
N THR A 283 27.23 10.78 17.13
CA THR A 283 25.89 10.33 16.76
C THR A 283 25.69 10.45 15.23
N PRO A 284 25.04 9.48 14.57
CA PRO A 284 24.72 9.59 13.15
C PRO A 284 24.13 10.95 12.78
N ASN A 285 24.77 11.65 11.84
CA ASN A 285 24.32 12.94 11.34
C ASN A 285 23.35 12.82 10.14
N TRP A 286 22.78 11.63 9.93
CA TRP A 286 21.72 11.32 8.99
C TRP A 286 20.53 10.75 9.74
N ASN A 287 19.32 11.06 9.28
CA ASN A 287 18.06 10.63 9.92
C ASN A 287 17.32 9.54 9.14
N PHE A 288 17.72 9.25 7.91
CA PHE A 288 17.11 8.25 7.04
C PHE A 288 18.17 7.47 6.29
N ALA A 289 18.00 6.16 6.21
CA ALA A 289 18.84 5.33 5.37
C ALA A 289 18.06 4.16 4.73
N GLN A 290 18.41 3.81 3.50
CA GLN A 290 17.87 2.70 2.73
C GLN A 290 19.00 1.80 2.23
N ARG A 291 18.76 0.49 2.24
CA ARG A 291 19.70 -0.53 1.79
C ARG A 291 20.17 -0.27 0.36
N VAL A 292 21.48 -0.44 0.13
CA VAL A 292 22.13 -0.21 -1.17
C VAL A 292 22.70 -1.52 -1.70
N VAL A 293 22.41 -1.82 -2.96
CA VAL A 293 22.99 -2.94 -3.71
C VAL A 293 24.17 -2.45 -4.53
N TRP A 294 25.20 -3.26 -4.64
CA TRP A 294 26.42 -2.93 -5.37
C TRP A 294 26.64 -3.87 -6.53
N THR A 295 27.39 -3.40 -7.52
CA THR A 295 27.82 -4.18 -8.67
C THR A 295 29.34 -4.07 -8.83
N ALA A 296 29.92 -4.93 -9.65
CA ALA A 296 31.32 -4.86 -10.05
C ALA A 296 31.45 -5.33 -11.50
N PRO A 297 32.38 -4.76 -12.28
CA PRO A 297 32.68 -5.23 -13.63
C PRO A 297 33.21 -6.67 -13.60
N ASP A 298 33.06 -7.34 -14.73
CA ASP A 298 33.25 -8.80 -14.92
C ASP A 298 34.62 -9.33 -14.46
N SER A 299 35.64 -8.47 -14.42
CA SER A 299 37.02 -8.79 -14.05
C SER A 299 37.55 -8.09 -12.78
N GLY A 300 36.71 -7.31 -12.09
CA GLY A 300 37.16 -6.40 -11.03
C GLY A 300 36.88 -6.86 -9.59
N ALA A 301 37.86 -6.68 -8.70
CA ALA A 301 37.67 -6.69 -7.23
C ALA A 301 36.96 -5.42 -6.71
N THR A 302 36.72 -4.47 -7.61
CA THR A 302 36.32 -3.10 -7.32
C THR A 302 34.83 -2.91 -7.53
N VAL A 303 34.10 -2.43 -6.52
CA VAL A 303 32.63 -2.32 -6.56
C VAL A 303 32.11 -0.88 -6.58
N THR A 304 30.94 -0.67 -7.18
CA THR A 304 30.17 0.59 -7.24
C THR A 304 28.71 0.37 -6.83
N PRO A 305 28.05 1.37 -6.21
CA PRO A 305 26.63 1.24 -5.88
C PRO A 305 25.80 1.26 -7.16
N ILE A 306 24.75 0.44 -7.21
CA ILE A 306 23.78 0.51 -8.29
C ILE A 306 22.93 1.75 -8.05
N SER A 307 23.08 2.74 -8.92
CA SER A 307 22.19 3.88 -8.96
C SER A 307 20.81 3.40 -9.43
N ASN A 308 19.73 3.78 -8.72
CA ASN A 308 18.37 3.61 -9.24
C ASN A 308 18.16 4.68 -10.34
N THR A 309 18.80 4.51 -11.50
CA THR A 309 18.97 5.56 -12.53
C THR A 309 17.76 5.80 -13.41
N GLU A 310 16.69 5.03 -13.30
CA GLU A 310 15.44 5.34 -13.98
C GLU A 310 14.48 5.97 -12.96
N GLU A 311 14.03 7.19 -13.25
CA GLU A 311 13.13 8.02 -12.43
C GLU A 311 11.80 7.31 -12.05
N ASN A 312 11.50 6.17 -12.68
CA ASN A 312 10.34 5.32 -12.43
C ASN A 312 10.67 3.86 -12.03
N SER A 313 11.95 3.52 -11.81
CA SER A 313 12.33 2.17 -11.39
C SER A 313 12.01 1.94 -9.91
N LYS A 314 11.25 0.88 -9.61
CA LYS A 314 11.05 0.42 -8.23
C LYS A 314 12.41 0.03 -7.65
N PRO A 315 12.78 0.50 -6.44
CA PRO A 315 14.07 0.13 -5.85
C PRO A 315 14.14 -1.39 -5.66
N LEU A 316 15.35 -1.96 -5.80
CA LEU A 316 15.60 -3.40 -5.62
C LEU A 316 15.18 -3.91 -4.24
N THR A 317 15.11 -3.01 -3.26
CA THR A 317 14.75 -3.28 -1.86
C THR A 317 14.12 -2.04 -1.24
N ASP A 318 13.14 -2.23 -0.36
CA ASP A 318 12.47 -1.17 0.40
C ASP A 318 12.90 -1.14 1.89
N VAL A 319 13.91 -1.93 2.26
CA VAL A 319 14.47 -1.96 3.62
C VAL A 319 15.08 -0.61 3.95
N SER A 320 14.41 0.12 4.84
CA SER A 320 14.77 1.47 5.23
C SER A 320 14.57 1.68 6.73
N TRP A 321 15.29 2.65 7.28
CA TRP A 321 15.24 3.02 8.69
C TRP A 321 15.23 4.53 8.84
N ILE A 322 14.39 5.01 9.75
CA ILE A 322 14.57 6.29 10.41
C ILE A 322 15.58 6.06 11.52
N TYR A 323 16.71 6.76 11.49
CA TYR A 323 17.79 6.59 12.48
C TYR A 323 17.53 7.33 13.77
N SER A 324 16.84 8.47 13.67
CA SER A 324 16.55 9.33 14.81
C SER A 324 15.48 10.36 14.46
N LEU A 325 14.71 10.74 15.47
CA LEU A 325 13.78 11.88 15.46
C LEU A 325 14.26 12.95 16.46
N THR A 326 15.54 13.31 16.40
CA THR A 326 16.15 14.30 17.29
C THR A 326 15.76 15.73 16.92
N GLY A 327 15.39 16.51 17.94
CA GLY A 327 15.04 17.92 17.83
C GLY A 327 13.55 18.16 18.10
N ALA A 328 13.24 19.31 18.71
CA ALA A 328 11.91 19.73 19.17
C ALA A 328 10.76 19.59 18.15
N GLU A 329 11.06 19.47 16.85
CA GLU A 329 10.07 19.43 15.77
C GLU A 329 10.32 18.29 14.77
N ALA A 330 11.29 17.42 15.04
CA ALA A 330 11.59 16.28 14.17
C ALA A 330 10.48 15.23 14.30
N LYS A 331 9.77 15.00 13.20
CA LYS A 331 8.60 14.12 13.14
C LYS A 331 8.66 13.22 11.93
N TYR A 332 7.97 12.10 12.04
CA TYR A 332 7.65 11.26 10.88
C TYR A 332 6.14 11.15 10.71
N LYS A 333 5.64 11.49 9.51
CA LYS A 333 4.22 11.45 9.19
C LYS A 333 3.85 10.22 8.37
N LEU A 334 3.14 9.29 8.98
CA LEU A 334 2.55 8.14 8.32
C LEU A 334 1.10 8.46 7.90
N THR A 335 0.79 8.30 6.61
CA THR A 335 -0.61 8.34 6.12
C THR A 335 -1.11 6.92 5.83
N ILE A 336 -2.28 6.57 6.38
CA ILE A 336 -2.88 5.25 6.29
C ILE A 336 -4.25 5.36 5.61
N PRO A 337 -4.44 4.76 4.42
CA PRO A 337 -5.78 4.49 3.90
C PRO A 337 -6.43 3.36 4.70
N TYR A 338 -7.61 3.61 5.25
CA TYR A 338 -8.33 2.69 6.11
C TYR A 338 -9.80 2.60 5.71
N PHE A 339 -10.18 1.43 5.20
CA PHE A 339 -11.55 1.13 4.75
C PHE A 339 -12.11 -0.14 5.43
N GLY A 340 -11.50 -0.55 6.55
CA GLY A 340 -11.94 -1.70 7.34
C GLY A 340 -13.19 -1.42 8.17
N VAL A 341 -13.89 -2.48 8.58
CA VAL A 341 -15.13 -2.43 9.38
C VAL A 341 -14.87 -1.97 10.81
N SER A 342 -13.85 -2.57 11.45
CA SER A 342 -13.43 -2.20 12.81
C SER A 342 -12.86 -0.78 12.81
N LYS A 343 -13.18 0.02 13.82
CA LYS A 343 -12.50 1.31 14.05
C LYS A 343 -11.14 1.15 14.74
N ASN A 344 -10.80 -0.06 15.16
CA ASN A 344 -9.52 -0.39 15.77
C ASN A 344 -8.65 -1.17 14.79
N ALA A 345 -7.35 -0.91 14.82
CA ALA A 345 -6.35 -1.64 14.05
C ALA A 345 -5.03 -1.75 14.81
N TYR A 346 -4.15 -2.63 14.35
CA TYR A 346 -2.85 -2.89 14.94
C TYR A 346 -1.77 -2.41 13.98
N LEU A 347 -0.95 -1.46 14.44
CA LEU A 347 0.20 -0.94 13.73
C LEU A 347 1.47 -1.63 14.23
N TYR A 348 2.22 -2.23 13.32
CA TYR A 348 3.48 -2.92 13.57
C TYR A 348 4.63 -2.21 12.89
N PHE A 349 5.79 -2.17 13.55
CA PHE A 349 7.04 -1.71 12.94
C PHE A 349 8.26 -2.30 13.67
N PRO A 350 9.38 -2.54 12.95
CA PRO A 350 10.61 -2.99 13.57
C PRO A 350 11.31 -1.80 14.22
N TYR A 351 11.96 -2.04 15.36
CA TYR A 351 12.72 -1.04 16.09
C TYR A 351 13.95 -1.62 16.79
N LYS A 352 14.97 -0.78 16.98
CA LYS A 352 16.21 -1.10 17.69
C LYS A 352 17.01 0.15 18.04
N LEU A 353 18.05 0.04 18.88
CA LEU A 353 18.91 1.16 19.25
C LEU A 353 20.07 1.37 18.27
N VAL A 354 20.45 2.63 18.07
CA VAL A 354 21.70 3.00 17.37
C VAL A 354 22.89 2.81 18.30
N ASN A 355 22.75 3.28 19.55
CA ASN A 355 23.78 3.18 20.59
C ASN A 355 23.19 2.58 21.87
N MET A 356 23.97 1.75 22.56
CA MET A 356 23.49 1.04 23.76
C MET A 356 23.21 1.95 24.95
N ASN A 357 23.80 3.15 24.96
CA ASN A 357 23.63 4.12 26.04
C ASN A 357 22.50 5.13 25.79
N ASP A 358 21.77 4.98 24.67
CA ASP A 358 20.68 5.87 24.29
C ASP A 358 19.49 5.73 25.26
N GLN A 359 19.01 6.87 25.79
CA GLN A 359 17.75 6.90 26.52
C GLN A 359 16.58 7.02 25.56
N VAL A 360 15.85 5.92 25.39
CA VAL A 360 14.81 5.83 24.37
C VAL A 360 13.50 6.45 24.81
N ALA A 361 12.88 7.23 23.92
CA ALA A 361 11.48 7.61 24.03
C ALA A 361 10.85 7.85 22.66
N LEU A 362 9.58 7.48 22.54
CA LEU A 362 8.78 7.69 21.34
C LEU A 362 7.36 8.02 21.78
N GLN A 363 6.69 8.87 21.02
CA GLN A 363 5.26 9.12 21.15
C GLN A 363 4.63 9.16 19.76
N TYR A 364 3.33 8.95 19.70
CA TYR A 364 2.57 9.09 18.48
C TYR A 364 1.29 9.89 18.69
N LYS A 365 0.88 10.64 17.66
CA LYS A 365 -0.42 11.31 17.58
C LYS A 365 -1.21 10.72 16.42
N LEU A 366 -2.43 10.22 16.70
CA LEU A 366 -3.35 9.74 15.68
C LEU A 366 -4.34 10.86 15.32
N ASN A 367 -4.35 11.27 14.05
CA ASN A 367 -5.17 12.36 13.54
C ASN A 367 -4.98 13.63 14.38
N GLU A 368 -6.05 14.15 14.97
CA GLU A 368 -6.03 15.38 15.80
C GLU A 368 -6.06 15.08 17.31
N GLU A 369 -5.85 13.81 17.71
CA GLU A 369 -5.81 13.42 19.14
C GLU A 369 -4.56 13.93 19.85
N ASP A 370 -4.56 13.79 21.18
CA ASP A 370 -3.37 14.02 22.00
C ASP A 370 -2.30 12.97 21.75
N ALA A 371 -1.04 13.36 21.95
CA ALA A 371 0.09 12.46 21.82
C ALA A 371 0.06 11.38 22.91
N LYS A 372 0.29 10.13 22.51
CA LYS A 372 0.36 8.95 23.37
C LYS A 372 1.80 8.46 23.41
N VAL A 373 2.32 8.24 24.62
CA VAL A 373 3.67 7.71 24.82
C VAL A 373 3.70 6.24 24.39
N VAL A 374 4.79 5.86 23.73
CA VAL A 374 5.13 4.48 23.40
C VAL A 374 5.95 3.93 24.56
N GLU A 375 5.40 2.94 25.25
CA GLU A 375 6.08 2.29 26.38
C GLU A 375 6.96 1.14 25.88
N PHE A 376 8.26 1.29 26.07
CA PHE A 376 9.21 0.20 25.96
C PHE A 376 9.36 -0.49 27.31
N GLY A 377 9.57 -1.81 27.32
CA GLY A 377 9.81 -2.56 28.53
C GLY A 377 11.00 -1.98 29.30
N MET A 378 10.91 -1.96 30.63
CA MET A 378 12.03 -1.60 31.49
C MET A 378 13.10 -2.69 31.36
N MET A 379 14.36 -2.29 31.16
CA MET A 379 15.50 -3.17 31.42
C MET A 379 15.41 -3.51 32.91
N ASN A 380 15.28 -4.78 33.28
CA ASN A 380 15.21 -5.18 34.69
C ASN A 380 16.35 -4.51 35.48
N SER A 381 16.04 -3.46 36.25
CA SER A 381 16.43 -3.47 37.65
C SER A 381 15.67 -4.63 38.27
N GLU A 382 16.37 -5.47 39.02
CA GLU A 382 15.76 -6.50 39.84
C GLU A 382 14.53 -5.95 40.59
N PRO A 383 13.51 -6.78 40.87
CA PRO A 383 12.43 -6.35 41.75
C PRO A 383 13.05 -6.06 43.11
N SER A 384 13.26 -4.77 43.40
CA SER A 384 13.42 -4.29 44.77
C SER A 384 12.13 -4.66 45.48
N GLY A 385 12.19 -5.79 46.19
CA GLY A 385 11.11 -6.30 47.01
C GLY A 385 10.69 -5.21 47.99
N ALA A 386 9.39 -5.00 48.06
CA ALA A 386 8.81 -4.35 49.22
C ALA A 386 9.34 -5.03 50.49
N SER A 387 9.85 -4.24 51.43
CA SER A 387 9.65 -4.46 52.86
C SER A 387 10.00 -3.18 53.63
N GLY A 388 9.10 -2.82 54.55
CA GLY A 388 9.28 -1.76 55.55
C GLY A 388 10.36 -2.09 56.61
N PRO A 389 10.28 -1.47 57.79
CA PRO A 389 11.33 -0.58 58.30
C PRO A 389 12.49 -1.27 59.03
N SER A 390 13.64 -0.58 58.93
CA SER A 390 14.84 -0.55 59.81
C SER A 390 14.85 -1.42 61.08
N ALA A 391 15.89 -2.26 61.22
CA ALA A 391 16.90 -2.17 62.29
C ALA A 391 18.05 -3.21 62.12
N GLY A 392 19.31 -2.78 62.32
CA GLY A 392 20.30 -3.55 63.11
C GLY A 392 21.34 -4.45 62.40
N ARG A 393 22.45 -3.84 61.96
CA ARG A 393 23.88 -4.20 62.18
C ARG A 393 24.30 -5.66 62.51
N GLY A 394 25.25 -6.21 61.74
CA GLY A 394 26.26 -7.17 62.23
C GLY A 394 26.79 -8.24 61.25
N ASP A 395 27.99 -8.02 60.71
CA ASP A 395 29.12 -8.92 60.38
C ASP A 395 28.99 -10.34 59.76
N SER A 396 29.81 -10.50 58.70
CA SER A 396 30.76 -11.60 58.38
C SER A 396 30.35 -13.03 57.98
N GLU A 397 31.00 -13.42 56.87
CA GLU A 397 31.63 -14.73 56.55
C GLU A 397 30.85 -15.94 56.02
N THR A 398 31.37 -16.47 54.90
CA THR A 398 31.36 -17.87 54.40
C THR A 398 29.99 -18.44 54.02
N GLY A 399 29.74 -18.95 52.81
CA GLY A 399 30.52 -19.98 52.13
C GLY A 399 29.85 -21.35 52.35
N ILE A 400 29.57 -22.05 51.25
CA ILE A 400 29.19 -23.47 51.08
C ILE A 400 27.67 -23.79 50.96
N VAL A 401 27.38 -24.49 49.85
CA VAL A 401 26.48 -25.66 49.63
C VAL A 401 25.31 -25.45 48.65
N LYS A 402 25.49 -26.07 47.46
CA LYS A 402 24.48 -26.51 46.48
C LYS A 402 23.73 -27.75 47.02
N PRO A 403 22.44 -27.97 46.72
CA PRO A 403 22.06 -29.03 45.74
C PRO A 403 20.86 -28.60 44.87
N SER A 404 20.86 -28.79 43.54
CA SER A 404 20.54 -30.02 42.78
C SER A 404 19.07 -30.50 42.88
N GLY A 405 18.32 -30.28 41.79
CA GLY A 405 17.42 -31.25 41.15
C GLY A 405 16.03 -31.51 41.73
N SER A 406 14.99 -31.23 40.93
CA SER A 406 13.77 -32.05 40.87
C SER A 406 12.98 -31.75 39.59
N GLU A 407 12.78 -32.80 38.80
CA GLU A 407 11.78 -32.92 37.72
C GLU A 407 10.35 -33.05 38.29
N GLU A 408 9.38 -33.11 37.37
CA GLU A 408 7.94 -33.37 37.50
C GLU A 408 7.06 -32.15 37.86
N THR A 409 5.86 -31.94 37.30
CA THR A 409 4.99 -32.66 36.35
C THR A 409 3.91 -31.67 35.87
N GLY A 410 3.25 -31.97 34.76
CA GLY A 410 2.28 -31.08 34.12
C GLY A 410 1.01 -30.77 34.93
N ALA A 411 0.49 -29.57 34.74
CA ALA A 411 -0.93 -29.26 34.89
C ALA A 411 -1.30 -28.06 34.02
N ASP A 412 -2.37 -28.27 33.25
CA ASP A 412 -3.20 -27.30 32.55
C ASP A 412 -3.38 -26.00 33.32
N GLN A 413 -2.95 -24.88 32.74
CA GLN A 413 -3.38 -23.54 33.16
C GLN A 413 -3.83 -22.74 31.94
N THR A 414 -5.15 -22.59 31.87
CA THR A 414 -5.88 -21.49 31.27
C THR A 414 -5.03 -20.23 31.14
N MET A 415 -4.77 -19.86 29.88
CA MET A 415 -3.99 -18.69 29.47
C MET A 415 -4.64 -17.40 29.97
N ALA A 416 -4.26 -16.95 31.15
CA ALA A 416 -4.42 -15.56 31.54
C ALA A 416 -3.50 -14.72 30.64
N SER A 417 -4.10 -13.88 29.80
CA SER A 417 -3.39 -13.00 28.87
C SER A 417 -2.51 -12.00 29.63
N THR A 418 -1.22 -12.31 29.75
CA THR A 418 -0.22 -11.33 30.19
C THR A 418 -0.23 -10.16 29.18
N PRO A 419 -0.26 -8.89 29.63
CA PRO A 419 -0.15 -7.76 28.71
C PRO A 419 1.14 -7.89 27.91
N ILE A 420 1.04 -7.82 26.58
CA ILE A 420 2.20 -7.81 25.68
C ILE A 420 2.96 -6.50 25.96
N ARG A 421 3.89 -6.51 26.92
CA ARG A 421 4.85 -5.42 27.08
C ARG A 421 5.85 -5.54 25.94
N ASN A 422 5.99 -4.47 25.15
CA ASN A 422 7.01 -4.40 24.11
C ASN A 422 8.40 -4.49 24.76
N ALA A 423 9.31 -5.27 24.18
CA ALA A 423 10.65 -5.47 24.76
C ALA A 423 11.46 -4.16 24.82
N THR A 424 12.43 -4.08 25.72
CA THR A 424 13.43 -3.01 25.68
C THR A 424 14.21 -3.10 24.36
N PRO A 425 14.38 -2.02 23.58
CA PRO A 425 15.21 -2.06 22.39
C PRO A 425 16.67 -2.29 22.75
N THR A 426 17.38 -3.06 21.92
CA THR A 426 18.84 -3.27 22.06
C THR A 426 19.54 -2.88 20.76
N VAL A 427 20.87 -2.83 20.79
CA VAL A 427 21.68 -2.57 19.59
C VAL A 427 21.83 -3.81 18.72
N ASP A 428 21.88 -4.99 19.32
CA ASP A 428 22.25 -6.22 18.63
C ASP A 428 21.05 -6.99 18.06
N ASP A 429 19.82 -6.53 18.31
CA ASP A 429 18.58 -7.22 17.94
C ASP A 429 17.53 -6.28 17.34
N ILE A 430 16.66 -6.82 16.48
CA ILE A 430 15.51 -6.12 15.92
C ILE A 430 14.27 -6.63 16.64
N LYS A 431 13.59 -5.73 17.34
CA LYS A 431 12.31 -6.01 17.99
C LYS A 431 11.17 -5.50 17.11
N ILE A 432 9.97 -6.08 17.26
CA ILE A 432 8.76 -5.59 16.58
C ILE A 432 7.83 -4.97 17.60
N TYR A 433 7.44 -3.71 17.38
CA TYR A 433 6.49 -3.02 18.24
C TYR A 433 5.09 -3.24 17.69
N LYS A 434 4.10 -3.34 18.56
CA LYS A 434 2.67 -3.41 18.20
C LYS A 434 1.87 -2.33 18.96
N ILE A 435 1.23 -1.43 18.22
CA ILE A 435 0.33 -0.40 18.75
C ILE A 435 -1.10 -0.75 18.38
N GLU A 436 -2.03 -0.73 19.33
CA GLU A 436 -3.46 -0.67 19.03
C GLU A 436 -3.86 0.78 18.76
N LEU A 437 -4.26 1.07 17.51
CA LEU A 437 -4.88 2.32 17.12
C LEU A 437 -6.40 2.19 17.27
N LYS A 438 -7.05 3.18 17.87
CA LYS A 438 -8.50 3.23 18.09
C LYS A 438 -9.10 4.40 17.32
N ASP A 439 -10.40 4.36 17.09
CA ASP A 439 -11.17 5.45 16.50
C ASP A 439 -10.67 5.91 15.10
N LEU A 440 -10.20 4.95 14.31
CA LEU A 440 -9.82 5.21 12.91
C LEU A 440 -11.01 5.70 12.10
N LYS A 441 -10.79 6.74 11.30
CA LYS A 441 -11.77 7.33 10.40
C LYS A 441 -11.82 6.53 9.09
N PHE A 442 -12.99 6.46 8.47
CA PHE A 442 -13.10 5.96 7.11
C PHE A 442 -12.32 6.88 6.16
N GLY A 443 -11.43 6.33 5.34
CA GLY A 443 -10.57 7.10 4.45
C GLY A 443 -9.14 7.24 4.97
N LEU A 444 -8.57 8.45 4.89
CA LEU A 444 -7.18 8.67 5.26
C LEU A 444 -7.05 9.03 6.74
N ASN A 445 -6.16 8.32 7.43
CA ASN A 445 -5.74 8.61 8.80
C ASN A 445 -4.26 9.02 8.79
N THR A 446 -3.87 9.89 9.72
CA THR A 446 -2.48 10.32 9.90
C THR A 446 -1.97 9.83 11.25
N VAL A 447 -0.79 9.20 11.29
CA VAL A 447 -0.05 8.95 12.52
C VAL A 447 1.25 9.75 12.47
N GLU A 448 1.47 10.60 13.45
CA GLU A 448 2.69 11.39 13.59
C GLU A 448 3.54 10.84 14.72
N PHE A 449 4.78 10.42 14.43
CA PHE A 449 5.75 9.97 15.41
C PHE A 449 6.72 11.09 15.78
N SER A 450 7.05 11.21 17.07
CA SER A 450 8.01 12.20 17.60
C SER A 450 8.64 11.73 18.91
N VAL A 451 9.64 12.46 19.42
CA VAL A 451 10.18 12.27 20.77
C VAL A 451 9.46 13.22 21.74
N PRO A 452 9.04 12.77 22.94
CA PRO A 452 8.44 13.64 23.96
C PRO A 452 9.39 14.78 24.35
N MET A 453 8.89 16.02 24.34
CA MET A 453 9.70 17.22 24.60
C MET A 453 9.93 17.52 26.09
N ASN A 454 9.19 16.87 26.99
CA ASN A 454 9.19 17.14 28.43
C ASN A 454 9.64 15.91 29.21
N GLY A 455 10.94 15.82 29.50
CA GLY A 455 11.44 14.99 30.60
C GLY A 455 11.80 15.91 31.77
N GLU A 456 11.37 15.58 32.98
CA GLU A 456 11.78 16.28 34.21
C GLU A 456 13.29 16.17 34.46
N ASP A 457 13.91 15.14 33.89
CA ASP A 457 15.35 14.95 33.85
C ASP A 457 15.89 15.62 32.59
N ASN A 458 16.84 16.56 32.73
CA ASN A 458 17.58 17.24 31.64
C ASN A 458 18.39 16.30 30.70
N MET A 459 18.02 15.02 30.61
CA MET A 459 18.60 14.01 29.73
C MET A 459 17.96 14.09 28.34
N MET A 460 18.81 14.13 27.30
CA MET A 460 18.37 14.17 25.91
C MET A 460 17.86 12.79 25.47
N LYS A 461 16.54 12.61 25.43
CA LYS A 461 15.88 11.39 24.93
C LYS A 461 16.00 11.29 23.41
N VAL A 462 16.05 10.06 22.89
CA VAL A 462 16.11 9.78 21.44
C VAL A 462 15.05 8.76 21.03
N ALA A 463 14.53 8.87 19.81
CA ALA A 463 13.73 7.80 19.24
C ALA A 463 14.61 6.59 18.93
N PRO A 464 14.10 5.35 19.06
CA PRO A 464 14.80 4.21 18.50
C PRO A 464 14.85 4.33 16.97
N MET A 465 15.69 3.51 16.32
CA MET A 465 15.54 3.32 14.88
C MET A 465 14.17 2.70 14.62
N ILE A 466 13.45 3.17 13.61
CA ILE A 466 12.13 2.66 13.22
C ILE A 466 12.16 2.30 11.74
N GLY A 467 11.65 1.12 11.38
CA GLY A 467 11.56 0.67 9.99
C GLY A 467 10.15 0.77 9.39
N ASN A 468 9.92 0.05 8.29
CA ASN A 468 8.67 0.01 7.56
C ASN A 468 7.49 -0.36 8.47
N MET A 469 6.33 0.21 8.17
CA MET A 469 5.15 0.14 9.03
C MET A 469 4.06 -0.71 8.37
N TYR A 470 3.34 -1.49 9.17
CA TYR A 470 2.35 -2.46 8.73
C TYR A 470 1.08 -2.30 9.54
N ILE A 471 -0.08 -2.24 8.89
CA ILE A 471 -1.36 -2.13 9.60
C ILE A 471 -2.30 -3.26 9.22
N THR A 472 -2.97 -3.83 10.21
CA THR A 472 -4.00 -4.87 10.05
C THR A 472 -5.16 -4.58 11.00
N SER A 473 -6.39 -4.90 10.61
CA SER A 473 -7.56 -4.75 11.50
C SER A 473 -7.76 -5.98 12.40
N SER A 474 -6.96 -7.03 12.22
CA SER A 474 -7.07 -8.29 12.96
C SER A 474 -5.86 -8.53 13.85
N ASN A 475 -6.12 -8.97 15.08
CA ASN A 475 -5.09 -9.35 16.06
C ASN A 475 -4.65 -10.82 15.93
N ALA A 476 -5.10 -11.52 14.87
CA ALA A 476 -4.84 -12.94 14.72
C ALA A 476 -3.36 -13.21 14.47
N LYS A 477 -2.84 -14.28 15.09
CA LYS A 477 -1.46 -14.76 14.91
C LYS A 477 -1.09 -14.97 13.43
N ALA A 478 -2.04 -15.43 12.61
CA ALA A 478 -1.82 -15.60 11.17
C ALA A 478 -1.45 -14.29 10.43
N ASN A 479 -2.03 -13.15 10.82
CA ASN A 479 -1.67 -11.86 10.21
C ASN A 479 -0.34 -11.36 10.76
N GLU A 480 -0.08 -11.58 12.05
CA GLU A 480 1.22 -11.29 12.66
C GLU A 480 2.35 -12.06 11.97
N ASP A 481 2.15 -13.34 11.69
CA ASP A 481 3.13 -14.18 10.98
C ASP A 481 3.38 -13.71 9.55
N LYS A 482 2.34 -13.23 8.84
CA LYS A 482 2.47 -12.62 7.52
C LYS A 482 3.26 -11.32 7.59
N ILE A 483 3.01 -10.48 8.60
CA ILE A 483 3.77 -9.23 8.82
C ILE A 483 5.24 -9.54 9.11
N TYR A 484 5.51 -10.50 10.00
CA TYR A 484 6.88 -10.90 10.36
C TYR A 484 7.58 -11.51 9.16
N ALA A 485 6.86 -12.29 8.34
CA ALA A 485 7.40 -12.84 7.12
C ALA A 485 7.81 -11.75 6.12
N ASP A 486 6.97 -10.74 5.86
CA ASP A 486 7.35 -9.64 4.97
C ASP A 486 8.51 -8.80 5.53
N LEU A 487 8.49 -8.49 6.84
CA LEU A 487 9.56 -7.76 7.52
C LEU A 487 10.92 -8.43 7.33
N PHE A 488 10.99 -9.74 7.56
CA PHE A 488 12.26 -10.46 7.54
C PHE A 488 12.52 -11.19 6.22
N GLY A 489 11.73 -10.89 5.18
CA GLY A 489 11.88 -11.47 3.85
C GLY A 489 11.66 -12.99 3.85
N ASN A 490 10.88 -13.52 4.78
CA ASN A 490 10.58 -14.93 4.86
C ASN A 490 9.46 -15.31 3.88
N SER A 491 9.59 -16.46 3.26
CA SER A 491 8.56 -17.07 2.40
C SER A 491 8.45 -18.55 2.74
N TYR A 492 7.25 -19.10 2.58
CA TYR A 492 6.93 -20.46 3.01
C TYR A 492 6.71 -21.34 1.78
N ASN A 493 7.11 -22.62 1.88
CA ASN A 493 6.92 -23.58 0.79
C ASN A 493 5.45 -23.95 0.53
N GLN A 494 4.58 -23.82 1.53
CA GLN A 494 3.15 -24.14 1.46
C GLN A 494 2.37 -23.22 2.39
N GLU A 495 1.10 -22.97 2.06
CA GLU A 495 0.19 -22.20 2.92
C GLU A 495 -0.38 -23.10 4.03
N ASN A 496 -0.40 -22.63 5.28
CA ASN A 496 -0.97 -23.29 6.47
C ASN A 496 -0.32 -24.60 6.98
N SER A 497 0.55 -25.25 6.21
CA SER A 497 1.26 -26.47 6.62
C SER A 497 2.75 -26.45 6.24
N SER A 498 3.35 -25.26 6.29
CA SER A 498 4.73 -25.07 5.88
C SER A 498 5.70 -25.86 6.77
N THR A 499 6.67 -26.51 6.13
CA THR A 499 7.80 -27.17 6.78
C THR A 499 9.13 -26.50 6.44
N ALA A 500 9.12 -25.50 5.55
CA ALA A 500 10.32 -24.81 5.13
C ALA A 500 10.07 -23.31 4.96
N VAL A 501 11.05 -22.53 5.44
CA VAL A 501 11.06 -21.08 5.34
C VAL A 501 12.32 -20.61 4.62
N THR A 502 12.14 -19.81 3.58
CA THR A 502 13.23 -19.19 2.82
C THR A 502 13.35 -17.73 3.17
N VAL A 503 14.55 -17.28 3.57
CA VAL A 503 14.89 -15.89 3.86
C VAL A 503 15.49 -15.23 2.63
N ASP A 504 14.82 -14.20 2.11
CA ASP A 504 15.32 -13.29 1.08
C ASP A 504 16.28 -12.27 1.71
N LEU A 505 17.58 -12.48 1.48
CA LEU A 505 18.63 -11.65 2.09
C LEU A 505 18.66 -10.22 1.52
N LEU A 506 18.05 -9.97 0.36
CA LEU A 506 17.94 -8.65 -0.25
C LEU A 506 16.76 -7.85 0.31
N LYS A 507 15.65 -8.51 0.61
CA LYS A 507 14.40 -7.84 1.01
C LYS A 507 14.11 -7.88 2.51
N GLY A 508 14.69 -8.81 3.27
CA GLY A 508 14.47 -8.91 4.71
C GLY A 508 15.31 -7.92 5.53
N TYR A 509 14.72 -7.37 6.60
CA TYR A 509 15.46 -6.66 7.64
C TYR A 509 16.53 -7.56 8.27
N SER A 510 17.74 -7.05 8.40
CA SER A 510 18.91 -7.80 8.87
C SER A 510 19.95 -6.83 9.46
N LEU A 511 20.91 -7.36 10.22
CA LEU A 511 21.97 -6.57 10.83
C LEU A 511 23.35 -7.03 10.33
N ALA A 512 24.22 -6.08 10.02
CA ALA A 512 25.65 -6.35 9.82
C ALA A 512 26.45 -5.82 11.02
N ALA A 513 27.60 -6.39 11.35
CA ALA A 513 28.47 -5.80 12.37
C ALA A 513 29.52 -4.83 11.76
N SER A 514 29.64 -4.76 10.43
CA SER A 514 30.64 -3.96 9.73
C SER A 514 30.10 -3.37 8.44
N TYR A 515 30.48 -2.13 8.13
CA TYR A 515 30.17 -1.48 6.85
C TYR A 515 30.80 -2.22 5.64
N ASN A 516 31.81 -3.05 5.88
CA ASN A 516 32.46 -3.86 4.84
C ASN A 516 31.56 -4.98 4.32
N THR A 517 30.63 -5.51 5.12
CA THR A 517 29.66 -6.51 4.67
C THR A 517 28.66 -5.85 3.72
N TYR A 518 28.42 -6.46 2.55
CA TYR A 518 27.61 -5.83 1.51
C TYR A 518 26.87 -6.82 0.63
N ILE A 519 25.84 -6.32 -0.05
CA ILE A 519 25.06 -7.05 -1.05
C ILE A 519 25.61 -6.70 -2.43
N ARG A 520 26.00 -7.73 -3.19
CA ARG A 520 26.48 -7.62 -4.56
C ARG A 520 25.51 -8.26 -5.53
N GLN A 521 25.21 -7.57 -6.63
CA GLN A 521 24.58 -8.11 -7.82
C GLN A 521 25.64 -8.82 -8.68
N PHE A 522 25.30 -10.01 -9.15
CA PHE A 522 26.07 -10.79 -10.11
C PHE A 522 25.22 -11.00 -11.36
N THR A 523 25.71 -10.52 -12.51
CA THR A 523 25.03 -10.59 -13.81
C THR A 523 25.61 -11.64 -14.75
N ASN A 524 26.81 -12.13 -14.48
CA ASN A 524 27.57 -12.99 -15.39
C ASN A 524 27.49 -14.47 -15.03
N LEU A 525 26.58 -14.81 -14.13
CA LEU A 525 26.30 -16.20 -13.79
C LEU A 525 25.51 -16.82 -14.94
N LYS A 526 25.66 -18.14 -15.14
CA LYS A 526 24.86 -18.92 -16.09
C LYS A 526 23.42 -19.09 -15.60
N THR A 527 22.74 -17.98 -15.34
CA THR A 527 21.37 -17.87 -14.81
C THR A 527 20.60 -16.84 -15.61
N GLU A 528 19.28 -16.99 -15.75
CA GLU A 528 18.45 -16.07 -16.53
C GLU A 528 18.32 -14.67 -15.90
N ASN A 529 18.46 -14.57 -14.58
CA ASN A 529 18.29 -13.33 -13.82
C ASN A 529 19.55 -12.98 -13.02
N PRO A 530 19.78 -11.69 -12.73
CA PRO A 530 20.82 -11.27 -11.79
C PRO A 530 20.60 -11.91 -10.40
N VAL A 531 21.70 -12.31 -9.77
CA VAL A 531 21.70 -12.91 -8.44
C VAL A 531 22.28 -11.93 -7.42
N TYR A 532 21.66 -11.83 -6.25
CA TYR A 532 22.10 -10.93 -5.18
C TYR A 532 22.66 -11.75 -4.02
N LEU A 533 23.92 -11.52 -3.69
CA LEU A 533 24.63 -12.28 -2.67
C LEU A 533 25.26 -11.35 -1.62
N VAL A 534 25.25 -11.79 -0.36
CA VAL A 534 25.92 -11.11 0.76
C VAL A 534 27.34 -11.62 0.86
N GLY A 535 28.33 -10.72 0.90
CA GLY A 535 29.75 -11.06 1.00
C GLY A 535 30.47 -10.37 2.15
N LEU A 536 31.73 -10.79 2.36
CA LEU A 536 32.63 -10.32 3.42
C LEU A 536 32.06 -10.49 4.84
N ILE A 537 31.27 -11.54 5.06
CA ILE A 537 30.87 -11.96 6.41
C ILE A 537 32.11 -12.55 7.07
N GLY A 538 32.46 -12.18 8.31
CA GLY A 538 33.56 -12.84 9.02
C GLY A 538 34.99 -12.59 8.50
N ASP A 539 35.14 -11.89 7.36
CA ASP A 539 36.42 -11.68 6.68
C ASP A 539 37.29 -10.62 7.41
N GLY A 540 38.61 -10.68 7.24
CA GLY A 540 39.55 -9.64 7.69
C GLY A 540 39.90 -8.64 6.60
N VAL A 541 39.63 -8.97 5.33
CA VAL A 541 39.98 -8.12 4.18
C VAL A 541 39.00 -6.95 4.08
N PRO A 542 39.50 -5.72 3.80
CA PRO A 542 38.66 -4.55 3.57
C PRO A 542 38.00 -4.62 2.19
N ARG A 543 36.86 -3.95 2.07
CA ARG A 543 36.17 -3.79 0.79
C ARG A 543 36.89 -2.75 -0.10
N PHE A 544 37.21 -3.12 -1.34
CA PHE A 544 37.78 -2.18 -2.33
C PHE A 544 36.68 -1.57 -3.21
N THR A 545 36.44 -0.26 -3.09
CA THR A 545 35.46 0.49 -3.90
C THR A 545 36.18 1.28 -5.02
N GLU A 546 35.55 1.41 -6.19
CA GLU A 546 36.14 2.11 -7.36
C GLU A 546 36.39 3.58 -7.07
N ILE A 547 35.48 4.12 -6.30
CA ILE A 547 35.36 5.52 -5.98
C ILE A 547 36.54 5.98 -5.10
N ASN A 548 37.13 5.07 -4.32
CA ASN A 548 38.34 5.35 -3.54
C ASN A 548 39.61 5.51 -4.40
N LYS A 549 39.61 5.09 -5.67
CA LYS A 549 40.82 5.12 -6.53
C LYS A 549 40.87 6.28 -7.51
N THR A 550 39.73 6.85 -7.93
CA THR A 550 39.68 7.79 -9.05
C THR A 550 38.99 9.13 -8.76
N ASP A 551 38.07 9.21 -7.78
CA ASP A 551 37.45 10.47 -7.34
C ASP A 551 36.61 10.29 -6.05
N PRO A 552 37.11 10.67 -4.87
CA PRO A 552 36.40 10.49 -3.60
C PRO A 552 35.12 11.33 -3.46
N THR A 553 34.84 12.26 -4.38
CA THR A 553 33.61 13.10 -4.33
C THR A 553 32.35 12.38 -4.83
N LYS A 554 32.47 11.19 -5.43
CA LYS A 554 31.33 10.45 -6.01
C LYS A 554 30.45 9.70 -5.00
N LEU A 555 30.90 9.51 -3.75
CA LEU A 555 30.07 8.98 -2.65
C LEU A 555 29.88 10.07 -1.60
N ALA A 556 28.62 10.41 -1.32
CA ALA A 556 28.31 11.34 -0.24
C ALA A 556 28.56 10.71 1.14
N ASN A 557 29.06 11.50 2.10
CA ASN A 557 29.15 11.17 3.53
C ASN A 557 29.84 9.81 3.85
N ASN A 558 30.98 9.48 3.23
CA ASN A 558 31.68 8.20 3.42
C ASN A 558 32.13 7.98 4.88
N THR A 559 31.69 6.89 5.51
CA THR A 559 32.01 6.55 6.92
C THR A 559 32.55 5.13 7.04
N THR A 560 33.66 4.94 7.75
CA THR A 560 34.28 3.61 7.93
C THR A 560 33.96 2.98 9.27
N THR A 561 32.85 3.35 9.90
CA THR A 561 32.35 2.75 11.15
C THR A 561 30.92 2.27 10.93
N PRO A 562 30.44 1.23 11.63
CA PRO A 562 31.22 0.32 12.45
C PRO A 562 32.12 -0.59 11.60
N ASN A 563 33.30 -0.95 12.11
CA ASN A 563 34.28 -1.75 11.37
C ASN A 563 34.78 -2.95 12.19
N THR A 564 33.90 -3.91 12.39
CA THR A 564 34.30 -5.19 13.00
C THR A 564 34.96 -6.11 11.97
N ASN A 565 35.86 -6.98 12.44
CA ASN A 565 36.67 -7.91 11.65
C ASN A 565 36.61 -9.33 12.23
N GLY A 566 36.99 -10.32 11.42
CA GLY A 566 37.06 -11.72 11.86
C GLY A 566 35.69 -12.23 12.31
N GLU A 567 35.64 -13.12 13.29
CA GLU A 567 34.38 -13.71 13.79
C GLU A 567 33.37 -12.68 14.32
N ARG A 568 33.84 -11.49 14.75
CA ARG A 568 33.00 -10.38 15.19
C ARG A 568 32.30 -9.66 14.03
N ARG A 569 32.73 -9.86 12.78
CA ARG A 569 32.08 -9.34 11.57
C ARG A 569 30.86 -10.20 11.22
N THR A 570 29.84 -10.14 12.07
CA THR A 570 28.64 -10.98 11.96
C THR A 570 27.62 -10.43 10.95
N PHE A 571 26.82 -11.33 10.38
CA PHE A 571 25.60 -10.99 9.66
C PHE A 571 24.41 -11.70 10.34
N THR A 572 23.43 -10.94 10.80
CA THR A 572 22.26 -11.46 11.55
C THR A 572 21.01 -11.39 10.70
N ILE A 573 20.30 -12.50 10.62
CA ILE A 573 19.00 -12.63 9.95
C ILE A 573 17.94 -13.14 10.94
N TYR A 574 16.69 -13.11 10.52
CA TYR A 574 15.56 -13.57 11.32
C TYR A 574 14.72 -14.58 10.54
N VAL A 575 14.37 -15.66 11.20
CA VAL A 575 13.68 -16.82 10.63
C VAL A 575 12.39 -17.06 11.41
N ASN A 576 11.25 -16.77 10.79
CA ASN A 576 9.93 -17.10 11.32
C ASN A 576 9.62 -18.57 11.02
N ALA A 577 10.03 -19.46 11.92
CA ALA A 577 9.88 -20.89 11.73
C ALA A 577 8.40 -21.29 11.93
N PRO A 578 7.80 -22.05 11.00
CA PRO A 578 6.39 -22.42 11.09
C PRO A 578 6.09 -23.36 12.26
N GLN A 579 7.09 -24.09 12.76
CA GLN A 579 6.98 -25.03 13.87
C GLN A 579 8.30 -25.05 14.65
N ALA A 580 8.28 -25.51 15.90
CA ALA A 580 9.52 -25.77 16.63
C ALA A 580 10.17 -27.07 16.15
N GLY A 581 11.50 -27.10 16.04
CA GLY A 581 12.22 -28.33 15.70
C GLY A 581 13.63 -28.13 15.14
N GLU A 582 14.18 -29.20 14.56
CA GLU A 582 15.51 -29.24 13.95
C GLU A 582 15.43 -28.92 12.46
N TYR A 583 16.07 -27.83 12.04
CA TYR A 583 16.03 -27.35 10.66
C TYR A 583 17.37 -27.56 9.95
N SER A 584 17.33 -28.26 8.81
CA SER A 584 18.43 -28.23 7.85
C SER A 584 18.47 -26.88 7.15
N ILE A 585 19.68 -26.44 6.77
CA ILE A 585 19.95 -25.20 6.06
C ILE A 585 20.46 -25.51 4.65
N SER A 586 19.89 -24.84 3.65
CA SER A 586 20.36 -24.86 2.27
C SER A 586 20.38 -23.46 1.66
N GLY A 587 21.13 -23.29 0.58
CA GLY A 587 21.23 -22.01 -0.11
C GLY A 587 22.18 -22.05 -1.28
N SER A 588 22.36 -20.88 -1.91
CA SER A 588 23.35 -20.69 -2.98
C SER A 588 24.59 -19.96 -2.47
N TYR A 589 25.72 -20.23 -3.10
CA TYR A 589 26.97 -19.55 -2.78
C TYR A 589 27.87 -19.38 -4.01
N ILE A 590 28.81 -18.45 -3.89
CA ILE A 590 29.94 -18.34 -4.82
C ILE A 590 31.22 -18.02 -4.05
N SER A 591 32.31 -18.63 -4.46
CA SER A 591 33.67 -18.37 -3.96
C SER A 591 34.58 -18.20 -5.17
N SER A 592 35.55 -17.29 -5.08
CA SER A 592 36.60 -17.11 -6.08
C SER A 592 37.95 -17.65 -5.63
N SER A 593 38.02 -18.28 -4.46
CA SER A 593 39.27 -18.78 -3.91
C SER A 593 39.43 -20.28 -4.11
N SER A 594 40.64 -20.70 -4.47
CA SER A 594 41.07 -22.10 -4.48
C SER A 594 41.11 -22.72 -3.07
N GLU A 595 41.10 -21.91 -2.02
CA GLU A 595 41.01 -22.39 -0.64
C GLU A 595 39.55 -22.70 -0.25
N MET A 596 39.37 -23.68 0.62
CA MET A 596 38.08 -23.92 1.27
C MET A 596 37.65 -22.68 2.05
N ARG A 597 36.35 -22.38 2.02
CA ARG A 597 35.72 -21.29 2.77
C ARG A 597 34.67 -21.88 3.69
N SER A 598 34.33 -21.22 4.78
CA SER A 598 33.32 -21.74 5.70
C SER A 598 32.52 -20.66 6.42
N ILE A 599 31.26 -20.94 6.71
CA ILE A 599 30.41 -20.08 7.55
C ILE A 599 29.81 -20.90 8.69
N LYS A 600 29.55 -20.24 9.81
CA LYS A 600 28.86 -20.81 10.96
C LYS A 600 27.53 -20.09 11.16
N PHE A 601 26.46 -20.86 11.23
CA PHE A 601 25.13 -20.41 11.64
C PHE A 601 24.95 -20.71 13.12
N SER A 602 24.37 -19.79 13.88
CA SER A 602 24.06 -19.99 15.30
C SER A 602 22.71 -19.36 15.64
N ALA A 603 21.90 -20.05 16.44
CA ALA A 603 20.60 -19.55 16.91
C ALA A 603 20.44 -19.73 18.41
N GLY A 604 19.71 -18.80 19.03
CA GLY A 604 19.51 -18.75 20.48
C GLY A 604 20.34 -17.67 21.17
N ASP A 605 20.22 -17.59 22.49
CA ASP A 605 20.98 -16.65 23.31
C ASP A 605 22.44 -17.10 23.40
N MET A 606 23.35 -16.32 22.83
CA MET A 606 24.79 -16.63 22.79
C MET A 606 25.44 -16.67 24.19
N THR A 607 24.72 -16.29 25.25
CA THR A 607 25.23 -16.28 26.62
C THR A 607 25.21 -17.65 27.32
N THR A 608 24.46 -18.65 26.83
CA THR A 608 24.24 -19.89 27.62
C THR A 608 24.55 -21.22 26.95
N THR A 609 24.65 -21.36 25.62
CA THR A 609 25.06 -22.67 25.03
C THR A 609 25.75 -22.54 23.67
N THR A 610 26.97 -23.09 23.56
CA THR A 610 27.73 -23.29 22.31
C THR A 610 27.14 -24.37 21.39
N ASN A 611 25.95 -24.92 21.70
CA ASN A 611 25.49 -26.22 21.17
C ASN A 611 24.43 -26.11 20.05
N ASN A 612 23.97 -24.91 19.72
CA ASN A 612 23.02 -24.69 18.62
C ASN A 612 23.67 -23.93 17.45
N SER A 613 24.66 -24.56 16.84
CA SER A 613 25.35 -24.03 15.67
C SER A 613 25.58 -25.09 14.60
N VAL A 614 25.64 -24.65 13.34
CA VAL A 614 25.92 -25.47 12.16
C VAL A 614 27.04 -24.79 11.39
N THR A 615 28.13 -25.52 11.12
CA THR A 615 29.24 -25.02 10.29
C THR A 615 29.16 -25.66 8.92
N VAL A 616 29.19 -24.82 7.88
CA VAL A 616 29.15 -25.23 6.49
C VAL A 616 30.49 -24.91 5.84
N SER A 617 31.14 -25.95 5.32
CA SER A 617 32.38 -25.84 4.54
C SER A 617 32.08 -25.98 3.05
N PHE A 618 32.52 -25.00 2.27
CA PHE A 618 32.25 -24.90 0.84
C PHE A 618 33.41 -25.46 0.03
N LYS A 619 33.08 -26.19 -1.05
CA LYS A 619 34.06 -26.75 -1.98
C LYS A 619 34.88 -25.64 -2.65
N GLN A 620 36.10 -25.98 -3.03
CA GLN A 620 37.07 -25.09 -3.71
C GLN A 620 36.46 -24.46 -4.97
N ALA A 621 36.80 -23.20 -5.25
CA ALA A 621 36.20 -22.43 -6.33
C ALA A 621 36.44 -23.00 -7.74
N LYS A 622 35.47 -22.73 -8.62
CA LYS A 622 35.73 -22.60 -10.07
C LYS A 622 36.14 -21.15 -10.31
N GLU A 623 37.22 -20.92 -11.05
CA GLU A 623 37.75 -19.58 -11.28
C GLU A 623 36.70 -18.61 -11.89
N ASN A 624 36.84 -17.31 -11.59
CA ASN A 624 36.16 -16.18 -12.24
C ASN A 624 34.68 -15.89 -11.92
N PHE A 625 34.15 -16.27 -10.75
CA PHE A 625 32.76 -15.94 -10.34
C PHE A 625 31.68 -16.29 -11.39
N THR A 626 31.88 -17.35 -12.19
CA THR A 626 31.02 -17.69 -13.33
C THR A 626 29.93 -18.73 -13.03
N SER A 627 30.02 -19.40 -11.88
CA SER A 627 29.15 -20.51 -11.49
C SER A 627 28.53 -20.24 -10.13
N LEU A 628 27.20 -20.30 -10.05
CA LEU A 628 26.47 -20.30 -8.80
C LEU A 628 26.36 -21.75 -8.31
N GLU A 629 26.87 -22.02 -7.12
CA GLU A 629 26.81 -23.35 -6.52
C GLU A 629 25.75 -23.38 -5.42
N THR A 630 25.39 -24.58 -4.94
CA THR A 630 24.42 -24.76 -3.86
C THR A 630 24.98 -25.64 -2.76
N PHE A 631 24.45 -25.48 -1.55
CA PHE A 631 24.76 -26.33 -0.41
C PHE A 631 23.47 -26.77 0.28
N ASN A 632 23.48 -27.94 0.89
CA ASN A 632 22.40 -28.44 1.73
C ASN A 632 22.98 -29.28 2.87
N THR A 633 22.80 -28.82 4.10
CA THR A 633 23.31 -29.51 5.31
C THR A 633 22.65 -30.86 5.59
N ALA A 634 21.49 -31.15 5.00
CA ALA A 634 20.90 -32.49 5.01
C ALA A 634 21.57 -33.46 4.01
N ASP A 635 22.29 -32.95 3.02
CA ASP A 635 22.92 -33.75 1.96
C ASP A 635 24.46 -33.74 2.09
N GLU A 636 25.00 -34.88 2.51
CA GLU A 636 26.44 -35.08 2.69
C GLU A 636 27.24 -34.89 1.40
N ALA A 637 26.65 -35.11 0.21
CA ALA A 637 27.34 -34.95 -1.06
C ALA A 637 27.70 -33.49 -1.36
N THR A 638 26.98 -32.54 -0.75
CA THR A 638 27.21 -31.09 -0.92
C THR A 638 28.13 -30.50 0.15
N MET A 639 28.43 -31.26 1.22
CA MET A 639 29.31 -30.85 2.32
C MET A 639 30.74 -31.41 2.10
N THR A 640 31.77 -30.66 2.49
CA THR A 640 33.15 -31.17 2.52
C THR A 640 33.56 -31.37 3.98
N THR A 641 33.72 -32.61 4.42
CA THR A 641 33.94 -32.97 5.82
C THR A 641 35.41 -32.77 6.23
N THR A 642 35.64 -31.90 7.20
CA THR A 642 36.81 -31.99 8.10
C THR A 642 36.28 -32.37 9.48
N SER A 643 36.38 -33.65 9.83
CA SER A 643 36.00 -34.27 11.12
C SER A 643 34.51 -34.60 11.36
N GLY A 644 34.27 -35.73 12.03
CA GLY A 644 33.09 -36.59 11.93
C GLY A 644 31.88 -36.29 12.83
N ASP A 645 31.79 -35.15 13.52
CA ASP A 645 30.67 -34.86 14.44
C ASP A 645 30.19 -33.39 14.35
N MET A 646 29.85 -32.91 13.14
CA MET A 646 29.23 -31.58 13.02
C MET A 646 27.72 -31.68 12.92
N LYS A 647 27.02 -30.97 13.83
CA LYS A 647 25.57 -30.81 13.84
C LYS A 647 25.10 -30.32 12.47
N LYS A 648 24.13 -31.03 11.86
CA LYS A 648 23.58 -30.73 10.52
C LYS A 648 22.37 -29.81 10.56
N THR A 649 21.79 -29.62 11.74
CA THR A 649 20.52 -28.92 11.93
C THR A 649 20.66 -27.82 12.96
N LEU A 650 19.83 -26.79 12.80
CA LEU A 650 19.68 -25.71 13.74
C LEU A 650 18.34 -25.90 14.46
N ASN A 651 18.35 -25.90 15.79
CA ASN A 651 17.14 -25.96 16.58
C ASN A 651 16.48 -24.57 16.56
N LEU A 652 15.25 -24.49 16.06
CA LEU A 652 14.46 -23.26 16.01
C LEU A 652 13.17 -23.44 16.81
N LYS A 653 12.74 -22.38 17.50
CA LYS A 653 11.42 -22.31 18.13
C LYS A 653 10.37 -21.96 17.07
N GLU A 654 9.12 -22.33 17.29
CA GLU A 654 8.03 -21.78 16.48
C GLU A 654 8.02 -20.25 16.61
N GLY A 655 7.79 -19.56 15.49
CA GLY A 655 7.83 -18.11 15.44
C GLY A 655 9.22 -17.56 15.09
N LEU A 656 9.47 -16.31 15.47
CA LEU A 656 10.65 -15.57 15.06
C LEU A 656 11.93 -16.01 15.81
N ASN A 657 12.97 -16.39 15.08
CA ASN A 657 14.28 -16.77 15.60
C ASN A 657 15.38 -15.86 15.05
N LYS A 658 16.27 -15.38 15.92
CA LYS A 658 17.51 -14.68 15.53
C LYS A 658 18.56 -15.72 15.14
N VAL A 659 19.12 -15.58 13.93
CA VAL A 659 20.22 -16.42 13.43
C VAL A 659 21.42 -15.54 13.11
N VAL A 660 22.54 -15.81 13.77
CA VAL A 660 23.81 -15.10 13.57
C VAL A 660 24.72 -15.93 12.67
N ILE A 661 25.23 -15.30 11.61
CA ILE A 661 26.13 -15.89 10.63
C ILE A 661 27.52 -15.28 10.83
N THR A 662 28.51 -16.13 11.04
CA THR A 662 29.91 -15.75 11.24
C THR A 662 30.83 -16.55 10.32
N LYS A 663 32.14 -16.25 10.37
CA LYS A 663 33.17 -17.14 9.85
C LYS A 663 33.05 -18.53 10.50
N GLY A 664 33.27 -19.60 9.74
CA GLY A 664 33.41 -20.97 10.24
C GLY A 664 34.85 -21.32 10.62
N SER A 665 35.14 -22.62 10.69
CA SER A 665 36.43 -23.15 11.14
C SER A 665 37.59 -23.00 10.14
N VAL A 666 37.31 -22.62 8.90
CA VAL A 666 38.30 -22.42 7.81
C VAL A 666 38.42 -20.93 7.48
N ASP A 667 39.59 -20.51 7.01
CA ASP A 667 39.84 -19.12 6.60
C ASP A 667 38.92 -18.66 5.46
N GLY A 668 38.43 -17.41 5.56
CA GLY A 668 37.55 -16.76 4.59
C GLY A 668 36.10 -17.28 4.53
N THR A 669 35.22 -16.49 3.89
CA THR A 669 33.80 -16.83 3.67
C THR A 669 33.42 -16.64 2.20
N PRO A 670 32.46 -17.44 1.67
CA PRO A 670 31.91 -17.19 0.35
C PRO A 670 30.91 -16.02 0.37
N PHE A 671 30.52 -15.58 -0.82
CA PHE A 671 29.27 -14.85 -0.99
C PHE A 671 28.09 -15.82 -0.90
N ILE A 672 27.04 -15.47 -0.18
CA ILE A 672 25.86 -16.33 0.02
C ILE A 672 24.56 -15.66 -0.44
N GLY A 673 23.66 -16.47 -1.01
CA GLY A 673 22.33 -16.03 -1.42
C GLY A 673 21.26 -16.36 -0.40
N ASN A 674 20.01 -16.37 -0.85
CA ASN A 674 18.85 -16.72 -0.02
C ASN A 674 19.04 -18.08 0.67
N LEU A 675 18.58 -18.15 1.91
CA LEU A 675 18.77 -19.31 2.78
C LEU A 675 17.42 -19.96 3.04
N THR A 676 17.33 -21.27 2.87
CA THR A 676 16.13 -22.06 3.18
C THR A 676 16.39 -22.93 4.38
N PHE A 677 15.50 -22.84 5.37
CA PHE A 677 15.48 -23.66 6.56
C PHE A 677 14.35 -24.67 6.42
N THR A 678 14.67 -25.96 6.36
CA THR A 678 13.69 -27.05 6.19
C THR A 678 13.67 -27.94 7.43
N LEU A 679 12.49 -28.07 8.04
CA LEU A 679 12.24 -28.91 9.21
C LEU A 679 12.53 -30.39 8.87
N MET A 680 13.36 -31.03 9.68
CA MET A 680 13.71 -32.44 9.54
C MET A 680 12.75 -33.28 10.38
N ASN A 681 12.07 -34.23 9.75
CA ASN A 681 11.27 -35.23 10.47
C ASN A 681 12.22 -36.14 11.28
N SER A 682 11.91 -36.37 12.55
CA SER A 682 12.75 -37.13 13.51
C SER A 682 13.00 -38.61 13.15
N ALA A 683 12.58 -39.09 11.98
CA ALA A 683 12.65 -40.50 11.58
C ALA A 683 14.03 -40.95 11.05
N SER A 684 15.00 -40.06 10.85
CA SER A 684 16.27 -40.41 10.17
C SER A 684 17.52 -40.45 11.04
N ASN A 685 17.43 -40.17 12.36
CA ASN A 685 18.58 -40.23 13.27
C ASN A 685 18.62 -41.53 14.10
N SER A 686 18.42 -42.68 13.46
CA SER A 686 18.79 -43.96 14.08
C SER A 686 20.27 -44.24 13.78
N ASN A 687 21.09 -44.09 14.82
CA ASN A 687 22.51 -44.43 14.82
C ASN A 687 22.78 -45.77 14.12
N SER A 688 23.60 -45.72 13.07
CA SER A 688 24.41 -46.85 12.64
C SER A 688 25.47 -47.12 13.72
N GLN A 689 25.07 -47.75 14.83
CA GLN A 689 26.03 -48.49 15.65
C GLN A 689 26.33 -49.80 14.92
N GLY A 690 27.58 -49.93 14.47
CA GLY A 690 28.10 -51.15 13.88
C GLY A 690 27.93 -52.31 14.86
N VAL A 691 27.12 -53.28 14.45
CA VAL A 691 27.10 -54.60 15.08
C VAL A 691 28.42 -55.28 14.73
N GLY A 692 29.27 -55.45 15.73
CA GLY A 692 30.47 -56.28 15.64
C GLY A 692 30.07 -57.70 15.25
N ALA A 693 30.72 -58.22 14.21
CA ALA A 693 30.59 -59.61 13.81
C ALA A 693 31.46 -60.47 14.73
N ASP A 694 30.84 -61.11 15.73
CA ASP A 694 31.39 -62.30 16.35
C ASP A 694 31.19 -63.48 15.39
N LYS A 695 32.30 -64.09 14.97
CA LYS A 695 32.32 -65.38 14.28
C LYS A 695 32.70 -66.47 15.28
N GLU A 696 31.73 -67.30 15.65
CA GLU A 696 31.94 -68.69 16.08
C GLU A 696 31.33 -69.63 15.04
N ASN A 697 32.20 -70.22 14.22
CA ASN A 697 32.28 -71.63 13.76
C ASN A 697 33.16 -71.74 12.52
#